data_AF-A0A1W6CIC9-F1
#
_entry.id   AF-A0A1W6CIC9-F1
#
_cell.length_a   1.000
_cell.length_b   1.000
_cell.length_c   1.000
_cell.angle_alpha   90.00
_cell.angle_beta   90.00
_cell.angle_gamma   90.00
#
_symmetry.space_group_name_H-M   'P 1'
#
loop_
_entity.id
_entity.type
_entity.pdbx_description
1 polymer ?
#
loop_
_entity_poly.entity_id
_entity_poly.type
_entity_poly.pdbx_seq_one_letter_code
_entity_poly.pdbx_strand_id
1 'polypeptide(L)'
;MTQSCIPAARPAASPDDWFLAVVLTVSQFTFLLALRPLAGIGIWFQSEPVSAANAALAALVAAILAVRTSRRLRIGAIALLLVCLAGWSVLTLPFALAPASSWLGTPQSGHGIGWLLTTAAFAAGAANLRRRHGPLALVAAGAVSAAIMIVALNRWAPMDWRPQHFKEIGAYNALFAWAVLMSSRPRLGSSIAATLGLLALLALCGNRTSVIAVLAGGGAMGLAAWLGHRPQGRRVAALLPVLAALGVTAGIVGFGSYQALRDFHKSVRDTVVSRANMTRVVGAEIAQSPGILATGLGWGSFDVALARSMTLDGVALQPDASEEFLFWDAAHRNDFHTHNEVIEAALAGGLPAALGWLGLLGLAAHQAPRRRRPAAAGFAVALAVLASMWFQLPTSVPAFGIALGLVTTPRRRGRAAWRLRAGVSALAALLAVTSVAQWLRAMEGRREFADPRPACAPIMGGYARIHAVWLVQMQWHRLEDALQDPSALPLEAQRLKAALCSIDAMAQARDGAPFAVEATIIRSDLLAAAWPAEAGELRKELVSGLGDGLARTLSMAPRRSDLAPPYLGALLAQGQEQDLMAFIRRHLSPDDPVALWYSGSVMIGRPETFEAGLRRLRAALAAGIERFVMIPAPLKTQIKAAGGPMN
;
A
#
# COMPACT_ATOMS: atom_id res chain seq x y z
N MET A 1 15.11 54.20 26.14
CA MET A 1 14.41 53.44 27.21
C MET A 1 13.84 52.15 26.65
N THR A 2 14.60 51.06 26.69
CA THR A 2 14.09 49.72 26.36
C THR A 2 13.39 49.14 27.58
N GLN A 3 12.05 49.23 27.64
CA GLN A 3 11.28 48.47 28.62
C GLN A 3 11.64 46.99 28.45
N SER A 4 12.36 46.43 29.42
CA SER A 4 12.62 45.00 29.49
C SER A 4 11.26 44.32 29.69
N CYS A 5 10.67 43.83 28.60
CA CYS A 5 9.49 42.98 28.70
C CYS A 5 9.89 41.72 29.47
N ILE A 6 9.63 41.70 30.77
CA ILE A 6 9.73 40.51 31.61
C ILE A 6 8.89 39.43 30.91
N PRO A 7 9.48 38.32 30.46
CA PRO A 7 8.73 37.30 29.74
C PRO A 7 7.67 36.74 30.68
N ALA A 8 6.39 36.93 30.32
CA ALA A 8 5.27 36.42 31.10
C ALA A 8 5.52 34.95 31.50
N ALA A 9 5.38 34.67 32.81
CA ALA A 9 5.59 33.35 33.37
C ALA A 9 4.84 32.30 32.55
N ARG A 10 5.52 31.20 32.22
CA ARG A 10 4.90 30.14 31.42
C ARG A 10 3.77 29.53 32.24
N PRO A 11 2.56 29.37 31.67
CA PRO A 11 1.45 28.83 32.43
C PRO A 11 1.76 27.37 32.83
N ALA A 12 1.56 27.05 34.11
CA ALA A 12 1.69 25.70 34.65
C ALA A 12 0.80 24.70 33.87
N ALA A 13 1.27 23.47 33.71
CA ALA A 13 0.51 22.41 33.07
C ALA A 13 -0.66 21.99 33.99
N SER A 14 -1.86 21.86 33.44
CA SER A 14 -3.01 21.33 34.20
C SER A 14 -2.95 19.80 34.28
N PRO A 15 -3.71 19.15 35.17
CA PRO A 15 -3.86 17.69 35.18
C PRO A 15 -4.24 17.12 33.80
N ASP A 16 -5.18 17.76 33.08
CA ASP A 16 -5.54 17.38 31.71
C ASP A 16 -4.36 17.41 30.71
N ASP A 17 -3.40 18.33 30.89
CA ASP A 17 -2.21 18.41 30.03
C ASP A 17 -1.30 17.20 30.26
N TRP A 18 -1.16 16.77 31.51
CA TRP A 18 -0.38 15.58 31.86
C TRP A 18 -1.07 14.30 31.41
N PHE A 19 -2.37 14.17 31.63
CA PHE A 19 -3.12 13.00 31.17
C PHE A 19 -3.06 12.86 29.64
N LEU A 20 -3.25 13.95 28.91
CA LEU A 20 -3.09 13.97 27.45
C LEU A 20 -1.66 13.57 27.02
N ALA A 21 -0.63 14.03 27.74
CA ALA A 21 0.76 13.65 27.45
C ALA A 21 1.03 12.17 27.72
N VAL A 22 0.46 11.60 28.78
CA VAL A 22 0.57 10.17 29.08
C VAL A 22 -0.06 9.36 27.95
N VAL A 23 -1.30 9.68 27.53
CA VAL A 23 -1.97 8.96 26.43
C VAL A 23 -1.18 9.05 25.12
N LEU A 24 -0.68 10.25 24.77
CA LEU A 24 0.17 10.42 23.59
C LEU A 24 1.50 9.68 23.69
N THR A 25 2.07 9.57 24.88
CA THR A 25 3.31 8.81 25.12
C THR A 25 3.07 7.31 25.01
N VAL A 26 2.04 6.79 25.68
CA VAL A 26 1.63 5.37 25.59
C VAL A 26 1.31 4.98 24.16
N SER A 27 0.70 5.88 23.38
CA SER A 27 0.42 5.61 21.97
C SER A 27 1.66 5.33 21.13
N GLN A 28 2.85 5.82 21.52
CA GLN A 28 4.10 5.49 20.82
C GLN A 28 4.51 4.02 20.98
N PHE A 29 3.95 3.32 21.97
CA PHE A 29 4.29 1.94 22.31
C PHE A 29 3.20 0.93 21.91
N THR A 30 2.22 1.31 21.08
CA THR A 30 1.21 0.37 20.57
C THR A 30 1.83 -0.76 19.74
N PHE A 31 3.03 -0.55 19.19
CA PHE A 31 3.80 -1.60 18.52
C PHE A 31 4.11 -2.81 19.42
N LEU A 32 4.06 -2.67 20.75
CA LEU A 32 4.26 -3.81 21.66
C LEU A 32 3.16 -4.87 21.49
N LEU A 33 1.98 -4.51 20.97
CA LEU A 33 0.93 -5.46 20.63
C LEU A 33 1.28 -6.34 19.42
N ALA A 34 2.28 -5.96 18.63
CA ALA A 34 2.83 -6.77 17.55
C ALA A 34 3.82 -7.85 18.04
N LEU A 35 4.15 -7.87 19.34
CA LEU A 35 5.16 -8.77 19.90
C LEU A 35 4.51 -9.99 20.59
N ARG A 36 5.26 -11.09 20.73
CA ARG A 36 4.82 -12.23 21.57
C ARG A 36 4.66 -11.80 23.05
N PRO A 37 3.65 -12.33 23.78
CA PRO A 37 2.71 -13.40 23.38
C PRO A 37 1.47 -12.91 22.61
N LEU A 38 1.34 -11.61 22.33
CA LEU A 38 0.18 -11.04 21.66
C LEU A 38 0.20 -11.22 20.13
N ALA A 39 1.33 -11.67 19.58
CA ALA A 39 1.60 -11.97 18.17
C ALA A 39 0.72 -13.08 17.52
N GLY A 40 -0.48 -13.34 18.04
CA GLY A 40 -1.45 -14.27 17.46
C GLY A 40 -2.83 -13.66 17.23
N ILE A 41 -3.00 -12.34 17.40
CA ILE A 41 -4.29 -11.66 17.14
C ILE A 41 -4.24 -11.04 15.75
N GLY A 42 -5.20 -11.38 14.90
CA GLY A 42 -5.19 -10.97 13.49
C GLY A 42 -4.42 -11.92 12.60
N ILE A 43 -4.64 -11.77 11.29
CA ILE A 43 -3.83 -12.45 10.28
C ILE A 43 -2.50 -11.72 10.14
N TRP A 44 -2.55 -10.38 10.23
CA TRP A 44 -1.36 -9.53 10.27
C TRP A 44 -1.19 -8.96 11.67
N PHE A 45 -0.73 -9.80 12.60
CA PHE A 45 -0.57 -9.45 14.02
C PHE A 45 0.31 -8.21 14.26
N GLN A 46 1.18 -7.86 13.30
CA GLN A 46 2.02 -6.67 13.36
C GLN A 46 1.28 -5.35 13.10
N SER A 47 0.06 -5.41 12.56
CA SER A 47 -0.67 -4.25 12.06
C SER A 47 -2.07 -4.14 12.66
N GLU A 48 -2.83 -5.23 12.69
CA GLU A 48 -4.25 -5.18 13.08
C GLU A 48 -4.47 -4.78 14.55
N PRO A 49 -3.89 -5.47 15.56
CA PRO A 49 -4.05 -5.06 16.95
C PRO A 49 -3.44 -3.68 17.23
N VAL A 50 -2.36 -3.33 16.52
CA VAL A 50 -1.73 -2.01 16.61
C VAL A 50 -2.67 -0.91 16.09
N SER A 51 -3.33 -1.15 14.96
CA SER A 51 -4.33 -0.23 14.38
C SER A 51 -5.50 -0.02 15.34
N ALA A 52 -6.04 -1.11 15.88
CA ALA A 52 -7.16 -1.06 16.82
C ALA A 52 -6.81 -0.26 18.08
N ALA A 53 -5.60 -0.46 18.63
CA ALA A 53 -5.12 0.28 19.79
C ALA A 53 -4.84 1.75 19.48
N ASN A 54 -4.29 2.06 18.30
CA ASN A 54 -4.11 3.44 17.86
C ASN A 54 -5.45 4.18 17.79
N ALA A 55 -6.49 3.56 17.21
CA ALA A 55 -7.83 4.13 17.15
C ALA A 55 -8.43 4.33 18.56
N ALA A 56 -8.25 3.37 19.48
CA ALA A 56 -8.70 3.50 20.87
C ALA A 56 -8.02 4.66 21.61
N LEU A 57 -6.69 4.78 21.50
CA LEU A 57 -5.95 5.86 22.15
C LEU A 57 -6.24 7.22 21.49
N ALA A 58 -6.48 7.26 20.18
CA ALA A 58 -6.94 8.46 19.49
C ALA A 58 -8.36 8.87 19.93
N ALA A 59 -9.26 7.91 20.16
CA ALA A 59 -10.58 8.15 20.75
C ALA A 59 -10.46 8.78 22.13
N LEU A 60 -9.55 8.27 22.97
CA LEU A 60 -9.26 8.83 24.29
C LEU A 60 -8.68 10.25 24.20
N VAL A 61 -7.75 10.50 23.28
CA VAL A 61 -7.24 11.87 23.00
C VAL A 61 -8.38 12.81 22.63
N ALA A 62 -9.27 12.40 21.73
CA ALA A 62 -10.43 13.20 21.34
C ALA A 62 -11.38 13.43 22.54
N ALA A 63 -11.69 12.41 23.33
CA ALA A 63 -12.53 12.53 24.53
C ALA A 63 -11.95 13.53 25.55
N ILE A 64 -10.65 13.46 25.82
CA ILE A 64 -9.96 14.43 26.71
C ILE A 64 -10.11 15.85 26.15
N LEU A 65 -9.90 16.04 24.85
CA LEU A 65 -10.05 17.35 24.21
C LEU A 65 -11.49 17.88 24.24
N ALA A 66 -12.50 17.00 24.20
CA ALA A 66 -13.90 17.38 24.28
C ALA A 66 -14.31 17.85 25.69
N VAL A 67 -13.87 17.13 26.73
CA VAL A 67 -14.23 17.40 28.13
C VAL A 67 -13.42 18.54 28.75
N ARG A 68 -12.25 18.85 28.17
CA ARG A 68 -11.33 19.89 28.67
C ARG A 68 -12.05 21.21 28.96
N THR A 69 -12.01 21.63 30.22
CA THR A 69 -12.71 22.81 30.74
C THR A 69 -12.15 24.12 30.22
N SER A 70 -10.89 24.12 29.75
CA SER A 70 -10.26 25.31 29.18
C SER A 70 -11.05 25.84 27.99
N ARG A 71 -11.43 27.13 28.02
CA ARG A 71 -12.26 27.77 26.98
C ARG A 71 -11.62 27.86 25.58
N ARG A 72 -10.43 27.29 25.35
CA ARG A 72 -9.64 27.49 24.12
C ARG A 72 -9.03 26.19 23.58
N LEU A 73 -9.87 25.33 23.02
CA LEU A 73 -9.43 24.19 22.21
C LEU A 73 -8.66 24.69 20.98
N ARG A 74 -7.54 24.05 20.67
CA ARG A 74 -6.67 24.39 19.55
C ARG A 74 -6.71 23.26 18.52
N ILE A 75 -7.28 23.53 17.35
CA ILE A 75 -7.20 22.61 16.21
C ILE A 75 -6.35 23.28 15.14
N GLY A 76 -5.28 22.59 14.73
CA GLY A 76 -4.42 23.02 13.61
C GLY A 76 -5.09 22.78 12.27
N ALA A 77 -4.67 23.48 11.21
CA ALA A 77 -5.26 23.25 9.89
C ALA A 77 -4.94 21.87 9.33
N ILE A 78 -3.83 21.25 9.74
CA ILE A 78 -3.51 19.88 9.35
C ILE A 78 -4.53 18.89 9.90
N ALA A 79 -4.87 18.97 11.19
CA ALA A 79 -5.91 18.12 11.76
C ALA A 79 -7.26 18.33 11.05
N LEU A 80 -7.59 19.58 10.68
CA LEU A 80 -8.80 19.86 9.89
C LEU A 80 -8.70 19.28 8.47
N LEU A 81 -7.56 19.39 7.80
CA LEU A 81 -7.37 18.82 6.47
C LEU A 81 -7.49 17.29 6.49
N LEU A 82 -6.93 16.62 7.48
CA LEU A 82 -7.08 15.17 7.66
C LEU A 82 -8.55 14.78 7.90
N VAL A 83 -9.30 15.56 8.70
CA VAL A 83 -10.75 15.36 8.85
C VAL A 83 -11.50 15.62 7.54
N CYS A 84 -11.11 16.63 6.77
CA CYS A 84 -11.71 16.89 5.45
C CYS A 84 -11.41 15.76 4.45
N LEU A 85 -10.19 15.22 4.45
CA LEU A 85 -9.81 14.06 3.63
C LEU A 85 -10.60 12.80 4.04
N ALA A 86 -10.74 12.57 5.34
CA ALA A 86 -11.58 11.49 5.86
C ALA A 86 -13.05 11.69 5.45
N GLY A 87 -13.58 12.91 5.61
CA GLY A 87 -14.93 13.25 5.19
C GLY A 87 -15.16 13.06 3.69
N TRP A 88 -14.20 13.47 2.86
CA TRP A 88 -14.22 13.21 1.43
C TRP A 88 -14.26 11.71 1.13
N SER A 89 -13.39 10.94 1.79
CA SER A 89 -13.34 9.48 1.63
C SER A 89 -14.64 8.79 2.08
N VAL A 90 -15.34 9.33 3.08
CA VAL A 90 -16.68 8.88 3.48
C VAL A 90 -17.71 9.16 2.39
N LEU A 91 -17.67 10.36 1.80
CA LEU A 91 -18.57 10.74 0.70
C LEU A 91 -18.37 9.86 -0.54
N THR A 92 -17.16 9.33 -0.75
CA THR A 92 -16.87 8.44 -1.89
C THR A 92 -17.06 6.94 -1.58
N LEU A 93 -17.42 6.56 -0.35
CA LEU A 93 -17.68 5.15 0.00
C LEU A 93 -18.70 4.43 -0.90
N PRO A 94 -19.79 5.05 -1.38
CA PRO A 94 -20.71 4.39 -2.31
C PRO A 94 -20.07 3.95 -3.63
N PHE A 95 -18.94 4.57 -4.00
CA PHE A 95 -18.16 4.25 -5.19
C PHE A 95 -16.96 3.34 -4.89
N ALA A 96 -16.67 3.08 -3.61
CA ALA A 96 -15.57 2.21 -3.22
C ALA A 96 -15.87 0.76 -3.59
N LEU A 97 -14.85 0.04 -4.06
CA LEU A 97 -14.96 -1.38 -4.38
C LEU A 97 -15.19 -2.21 -3.10
N ALA A 98 -14.54 -1.81 -2.00
CA ALA A 98 -14.66 -2.45 -0.70
C ALA A 98 -14.83 -1.39 0.40
N PRO A 99 -16.08 -0.96 0.71
CA PRO A 99 -16.34 0.10 1.69
C PRO A 99 -15.75 -0.18 3.09
N ALA A 100 -15.83 -1.44 3.54
CA ALA A 100 -15.26 -1.84 4.84
C ALA A 100 -13.73 -1.69 4.87
N SER A 101 -13.04 -2.12 3.82
CA SER A 101 -11.59 -1.94 3.67
C SER A 101 -11.21 -0.47 3.51
N SER A 102 -12.01 0.32 2.81
CA SER A 102 -11.80 1.77 2.71
C SER A 102 -11.88 2.47 4.07
N TRP A 103 -12.78 2.00 4.93
CA TRP A 103 -12.91 2.51 6.30
C TRP A 103 -11.78 2.08 7.21
N LEU A 104 -11.58 0.77 7.35
CA LEU A 104 -10.69 0.15 8.33
C LEU A 104 -9.23 0.08 7.86
N GLY A 105 -8.98 0.28 6.56
CA GLY A 105 -7.73 -0.01 5.87
C GLY A 105 -7.50 -1.50 5.64
N THR A 106 -6.52 -1.83 4.80
CA THR A 106 -6.09 -3.23 4.63
C THR A 106 -5.54 -3.80 5.95
N PRO A 107 -5.67 -5.11 6.22
CA PRO A 107 -5.12 -5.67 7.46
C PRO A 107 -3.62 -5.42 7.63
N GLN A 108 -2.86 -5.34 6.54
CA GLN A 108 -1.40 -5.14 6.55
C GLN A 108 -0.98 -3.72 6.94
N SER A 109 -1.73 -2.69 6.51
CA SER A 109 -1.32 -1.28 6.67
C SER A 109 -2.21 -0.47 7.60
N GLY A 110 -3.46 -0.89 7.80
CA GLY A 110 -4.50 -0.10 8.47
C GLY A 110 -4.81 1.23 7.77
N HIS A 111 -4.29 1.48 6.56
CA HIS A 111 -4.41 2.77 5.87
C HIS A 111 -5.81 2.94 5.28
N GLY A 112 -6.59 3.88 5.83
CA GLY A 112 -7.97 4.15 5.42
C GLY A 112 -8.58 5.35 6.16
N ILE A 113 -9.91 5.46 6.17
CA ILE A 113 -10.62 6.57 6.84
C ILE A 113 -10.30 6.64 8.33
N GLY A 114 -10.32 5.49 9.02
CA GLY A 114 -9.99 5.39 10.45
C GLY A 114 -8.57 5.87 10.77
N TRP A 115 -7.62 5.61 9.87
CA TRP A 115 -6.23 6.06 9.98
C TRP A 115 -6.10 7.58 9.88
N LEU A 116 -6.82 8.21 8.93
CA LEU A 116 -6.84 9.68 8.77
C LEU A 116 -7.39 10.36 10.03
N LEU A 117 -8.48 9.83 10.58
CA LEU A 117 -9.12 10.33 11.80
C LEU A 117 -8.23 10.14 13.03
N THR A 118 -7.56 8.99 13.14
CA THR A 118 -6.60 8.67 14.20
C THR A 118 -5.43 9.66 14.17
N THR A 119 -4.85 9.88 12.99
CA THR A 119 -3.76 10.85 12.79
C THR A 119 -4.22 12.27 13.13
N ALA A 120 -5.45 12.66 12.75
CA ALA A 120 -6.01 13.97 13.05
C ALA A 120 -6.17 14.20 14.57
N ALA A 121 -6.64 13.19 15.31
CA ALA A 121 -6.80 13.26 16.76
C ALA A 121 -5.45 13.41 17.47
N PHE A 122 -4.44 12.61 17.11
CA PHE A 122 -3.08 12.76 17.65
C PHE A 122 -2.46 14.13 17.33
N ALA A 123 -2.63 14.62 16.09
CA ALA A 123 -2.18 15.95 15.70
C ALA A 123 -2.86 17.06 16.51
N ALA A 124 -4.17 16.94 16.75
CA ALA A 124 -4.90 17.87 17.60
C ALA A 124 -4.42 17.82 19.06
N GLY A 125 -4.23 16.62 19.62
CA GLY A 125 -3.70 16.42 20.98
C GLY A 125 -2.34 17.09 21.16
N ALA A 126 -1.38 16.77 20.29
CA ALA A 126 -0.03 17.32 20.35
C ALA A 126 0.01 18.86 20.18
N ALA A 127 -0.83 19.41 19.29
CA ALA A 127 -0.95 20.86 19.12
C ALA A 127 -1.41 21.59 20.40
N ASN A 128 -2.18 20.93 21.27
CA ASN A 128 -2.60 21.47 22.57
C ASN A 128 -1.46 21.46 23.61
N LEU A 129 -0.52 20.50 23.53
CA LEU A 129 0.63 20.41 24.43
C LEU A 129 1.84 21.28 24.03
N ARG A 130 1.87 21.82 22.81
CA ARG A 130 3.04 22.54 22.23
C ARG A 130 3.67 23.65 23.09
N ARG A 131 2.95 24.19 24.07
CA ARG A 131 3.43 25.28 24.97
C ARG A 131 3.70 24.80 26.40
N ARG A 132 3.57 23.51 26.69
CA ARG A 132 3.69 22.90 28.02
C ARG A 132 4.97 22.07 28.07
N HIS A 133 6.03 22.61 28.67
CA HIS A 133 7.38 22.02 28.55
C HIS A 133 7.48 20.64 29.18
N GLY A 134 6.98 20.44 30.40
CA GLY A 134 6.99 19.12 31.06
C GLY A 134 6.22 18.06 30.27
N PRO A 135 4.91 18.25 30.00
CA PRO A 135 4.13 17.31 29.21
C PRO A 135 4.71 17.05 27.81
N LEU A 136 5.24 18.08 27.14
CA LEU A 136 5.88 17.92 25.83
C LEU A 136 7.20 17.14 25.90
N ALA A 137 7.99 17.33 26.96
CA ALA A 137 9.22 16.57 27.17
C ALA A 137 8.93 15.07 27.36
N LEU A 138 7.85 14.72 28.09
CA LEU A 138 7.40 13.34 28.23
C LEU A 138 7.04 12.72 26.87
N VAL A 139 6.24 13.41 26.06
CA VAL A 139 5.88 12.95 24.71
C VAL A 139 7.11 12.81 23.81
N ALA A 140 8.05 13.75 23.87
CA ALA A 140 9.28 13.70 23.09
C ALA A 140 10.18 12.52 23.51
N ALA A 141 10.33 12.28 24.82
CA ALA A 141 11.05 11.13 25.33
C ALA A 141 10.39 9.83 24.87
N GLY A 142 9.06 9.74 24.96
CA GLY A 142 8.29 8.59 24.46
C GLY A 142 8.54 8.30 22.99
N ALA A 143 8.44 9.31 22.12
CA ALA A 143 8.63 9.15 20.68
C ALA A 143 10.06 8.69 20.34
N VAL A 144 11.08 9.24 21.01
CA VAL A 144 12.48 8.84 20.81
C VAL A 144 12.73 7.42 21.31
N SER A 145 12.27 7.09 22.51
CA SER A 145 12.42 5.74 23.08
C SER A 145 11.73 4.70 22.21
N ALA A 146 10.50 4.96 21.76
CA ALA A 146 9.78 4.07 20.85
C ALA A 146 10.51 3.89 19.52
N ALA A 147 11.02 4.97 18.90
CA ALA A 147 11.78 4.88 17.66
C ALA A 147 13.07 4.04 17.83
N ILE A 148 13.81 4.25 18.91
CA ILE A 148 15.00 3.46 19.24
C ILE A 148 14.61 1.98 19.41
N MET A 149 13.57 1.69 20.20
CA MET A 149 13.11 0.32 20.44
C MET A 149 12.65 -0.38 19.16
N ILE A 150 11.87 0.29 18.31
CA ILE A 150 11.40 -0.28 17.04
C ILE A 150 12.59 -0.61 16.14
N VAL A 151 13.54 0.32 15.97
CA VAL A 151 14.74 0.10 15.16
C VAL A 151 15.57 -1.05 15.74
N ALA A 152 15.74 -1.08 17.06
CA ALA A 152 16.52 -2.11 17.74
C ALA A 152 15.90 -3.50 17.59
N LEU A 153 14.60 -3.63 17.86
CA LEU A 153 13.89 -4.89 17.74
C LEU A 153 13.86 -5.38 16.29
N ASN A 154 13.56 -4.52 15.31
CA ASN A 154 13.58 -4.92 13.90
C ASN A 154 14.97 -5.36 13.43
N ARG A 155 16.04 -4.79 13.98
CA ARG A 155 17.42 -5.11 13.62
C ARG A 155 17.92 -6.40 14.26
N TRP A 156 17.69 -6.56 15.56
CA TRP A 156 18.37 -7.57 16.39
C TRP A 156 17.44 -8.64 16.95
N ALA A 157 16.13 -8.44 17.01
CA ALA A 157 15.23 -9.45 17.54
C ALA A 157 14.96 -10.58 16.51
N PRO A 158 14.66 -11.81 17.01
CA PRO A 158 14.09 -12.88 16.19
C PRO A 158 12.79 -12.42 15.50
N MET A 159 12.43 -13.04 14.37
CA MET A 159 11.31 -12.59 13.52
C MET A 159 10.00 -12.40 14.30
N ASP A 160 9.67 -13.33 15.20
CA ASP A 160 8.46 -13.29 16.04
C ASP A 160 8.42 -12.16 17.08
N TRP A 161 9.56 -11.53 17.33
CA TRP A 161 9.74 -10.40 18.25
C TRP A 161 10.04 -9.10 17.52
N ARG A 162 9.92 -9.09 16.19
CA ARG A 162 10.02 -7.86 15.42
C ARG A 162 8.65 -7.18 15.41
N PRO A 163 8.59 -5.89 15.78
CA PRO A 163 7.38 -5.10 15.59
C PRO A 163 6.89 -5.14 14.14
N GLN A 164 7.82 -5.26 13.18
CA GLN A 164 7.54 -5.25 11.75
C GLN A 164 8.48 -6.19 10.99
N HIS A 165 7.95 -6.84 9.96
CA HIS A 165 8.77 -7.65 9.05
C HIS A 165 9.77 -6.79 8.27
N PHE A 166 9.38 -5.56 7.89
CA PHE A 166 10.19 -4.62 7.12
C PHE A 166 11.01 -3.70 8.04
N LYS A 167 12.34 -3.85 8.00
CA LYS A 167 13.28 -3.07 8.83
C LYS A 167 13.27 -1.58 8.47
N GLU A 168 12.93 -1.31 7.22
CA GLU A 168 12.88 -0.01 6.56
C GLU A 168 11.93 0.96 7.25
N ILE A 169 10.88 0.45 7.92
CA ILE A 169 9.83 1.28 8.51
C ILE A 169 10.29 1.95 9.81
N GLY A 170 11.39 1.48 10.41
CA GLY A 170 12.09 2.23 11.44
C GLY A 170 12.46 3.64 11.00
N ALA A 171 12.64 3.88 9.69
CA ALA A 171 12.94 5.20 9.15
C ALA A 171 11.83 6.22 9.35
N TYR A 172 10.56 5.81 9.21
CA TYR A 172 9.41 6.69 9.48
C TYR A 172 9.40 7.12 10.95
N ASN A 173 9.51 6.16 11.86
CA ASN A 173 9.53 6.43 13.30
C ASN A 173 10.71 7.32 13.72
N ALA A 174 11.91 7.08 13.17
CA ALA A 174 13.07 7.92 13.42
C ALA A 174 12.86 9.36 12.92
N LEU A 175 12.34 9.53 11.69
CA LEU A 175 12.02 10.85 11.12
C LEU A 175 10.97 11.60 11.94
N PHE A 176 9.92 10.91 12.40
CA PHE A 176 8.88 11.50 13.23
C PHE A 176 9.41 11.90 14.61
N ALA A 177 10.20 11.04 15.27
CA ALA A 177 10.85 11.36 16.54
C ALA A 177 11.79 12.58 16.42
N TRP A 178 12.54 12.67 15.32
CA TRP A 178 13.35 13.86 15.02
C TRP A 178 12.50 15.12 14.88
N ALA A 179 11.38 15.08 14.16
CA ALA A 179 10.49 16.23 14.00
C ALA A 179 9.86 16.67 15.35
N VAL A 180 9.53 15.73 16.22
CA VAL A 180 9.06 15.97 17.60
C VAL A 180 10.16 16.68 18.41
N LEU A 181 11.39 16.18 18.38
CA LEU A 181 12.54 16.78 19.07
C LEU A 181 12.84 18.19 18.55
N MET A 182 12.91 18.39 17.24
CA MET A 182 13.15 19.72 16.64
C MET A 182 12.04 20.72 17.00
N SER A 183 10.84 20.22 17.26
CA SER A 183 9.71 21.03 17.71
C SER A 183 9.76 21.40 19.19
N SER A 184 10.57 20.74 20.03
CA SER A 184 10.66 21.04 21.48
C SER A 184 11.53 22.27 21.81
N ARG A 185 12.10 22.94 20.78
CA ARG A 185 13.05 24.07 20.86
C ARG A 185 14.43 23.67 21.41
N PRO A 186 15.11 22.73 20.73
CA PRO A 186 16.47 22.38 21.11
C PRO A 186 17.39 23.60 21.03
N ARG A 187 18.38 23.68 21.94
CA ARG A 187 19.56 24.53 21.74
C ARG A 187 20.32 24.02 20.50
N LEU A 188 21.26 24.80 19.96
CA LEU A 188 22.04 24.39 18.78
C LEU A 188 22.68 23.00 18.99
N GLY A 189 23.34 22.76 20.12
CA GLY A 189 23.93 21.46 20.45
C GLY A 189 22.91 20.32 20.47
N SER A 190 21.73 20.53 21.06
CA SER A 190 20.65 19.51 21.07
C SER A 190 20.08 19.25 19.67
N SER A 191 20.11 20.24 18.77
CA SER A 191 19.66 20.09 17.38
C SER A 191 20.64 19.24 16.58
N ILE A 192 21.95 19.47 16.80
CA ILE A 192 23.03 18.65 16.24
C ILE A 192 22.90 17.22 16.75
N ALA A 193 22.79 17.04 18.07
CA ALA A 193 22.63 15.71 18.68
C ALA A 193 21.38 14.97 18.16
N ALA A 194 20.23 15.65 18.05
CA ALA A 194 19.01 15.07 17.49
C ALA A 194 19.20 14.64 16.02
N THR A 195 19.93 15.43 15.23
CA THR A 195 20.20 15.13 13.82
C THR A 195 21.18 13.97 13.67
N LEU A 196 22.25 13.93 14.47
CA LEU A 196 23.17 12.81 14.51
C LEU A 196 22.48 11.52 14.99
N GLY A 197 21.61 11.62 16.00
CA GLY A 197 20.78 10.50 16.45
C GLY A 197 19.85 9.98 15.37
N LEU A 198 19.20 10.87 14.60
CA LEU A 198 18.42 10.48 13.43
C LEU A 198 19.28 9.72 12.41
N LEU A 199 20.44 10.28 12.02
CA LEU A 199 21.33 9.65 11.04
C LEU A 199 21.80 8.27 11.51
N ALA A 200 22.11 8.11 12.80
CA ALA A 200 22.47 6.82 13.38
C ALA A 200 21.32 5.81 13.30
N LEU A 201 20.10 6.21 13.66
CA LEU A 201 18.92 5.32 13.55
C LEU A 201 18.65 4.92 12.10
N LEU A 202 18.79 5.84 11.15
CA LEU A 202 18.57 5.56 9.73
C LEU A 202 19.63 4.63 9.15
N ALA A 203 20.89 4.80 9.55
CA ALA A 203 21.96 3.88 9.17
C ALA A 203 21.65 2.45 9.65
N LEU A 204 21.08 2.31 10.85
CA LEU A 204 20.68 1.00 11.41
C LEU A 204 19.48 0.37 10.66
N CYS A 205 18.61 1.18 10.06
CA CYS A 205 17.49 0.67 9.25
C CYS A 205 17.93 0.00 7.94
N GLY A 206 19.14 0.27 7.44
CA GLY A 206 19.64 -0.29 6.17
C GLY A 206 18.90 0.20 4.92
N ASN A 207 18.08 1.24 5.04
CA ASN A 207 17.24 1.73 3.95
C ASN A 207 17.94 2.88 3.19
N ARG A 208 18.32 2.66 1.93
CA ARG A 208 18.98 3.69 1.10
C ARG A 208 18.05 4.88 0.79
N THR A 209 16.76 4.62 0.61
CA THR A 209 15.74 5.65 0.36
C THR A 209 15.63 6.63 1.53
N SER A 210 15.74 6.14 2.77
CA SER A 210 15.67 7.02 3.95
C SER A 210 16.88 7.95 4.05
N VAL A 211 18.06 7.50 3.61
CA VAL A 211 19.26 8.34 3.50
C VAL A 211 19.02 9.47 2.48
N ILE A 212 18.52 9.13 1.28
CA ILE A 212 18.18 10.12 0.24
C ILE A 212 17.14 11.12 0.77
N ALA A 213 16.11 10.64 1.45
CA ALA A 213 15.07 11.47 2.05
C ALA A 213 15.65 12.46 3.07
N VAL A 214 16.58 12.04 3.93
CA VAL A 214 17.23 12.95 4.89
C VAL A 214 18.18 13.92 4.24
N LEU A 215 18.93 13.52 3.21
CA LEU A 215 19.77 14.46 2.44
C LEU A 215 18.92 15.54 1.77
N ALA A 216 17.83 15.15 1.10
CA ALA A 216 16.87 16.06 0.51
C ALA A 216 16.22 16.98 1.57
N GLY A 217 15.83 16.41 2.72
CA GLY A 217 15.31 17.16 3.86
C GLY A 217 16.32 18.16 4.44
N GLY A 218 17.59 17.77 4.57
CA GLY A 218 18.68 18.63 5.04
C GLY A 218 18.91 19.81 4.09
N GLY A 219 18.95 19.54 2.78
CA GLY A 219 19.03 20.58 1.74
C GLY A 219 17.86 21.55 1.79
N ALA A 220 16.63 21.03 1.90
CA ALA A 220 15.42 21.85 2.03
C ALA A 220 15.40 22.68 3.32
N MET A 221 15.89 22.13 4.43
CA MET A 221 16.06 22.86 5.68
C MET A 221 17.05 24.02 5.52
N GLY A 222 18.21 23.79 4.90
CA GLY A 222 19.19 24.84 4.63
C GLY A 222 18.64 25.96 3.74
N LEU A 223 17.97 25.58 2.64
CA LEU A 223 17.32 26.52 1.73
C LEU A 223 16.22 27.34 2.44
N ALA A 224 15.37 26.69 3.24
CA ALA A 224 14.31 27.35 3.99
C ALA A 224 14.86 28.26 5.11
N ALA A 225 16.01 27.94 5.69
CA ALA A 225 16.72 28.81 6.64
C ALA A 225 17.23 30.07 5.93
N TRP A 226 17.92 29.92 4.79
CA TRP A 226 18.42 31.02 3.98
C TRP A 226 17.29 31.95 3.50
N LEU A 227 16.21 31.37 2.97
CA LEU A 227 15.02 32.11 2.54
C LEU A 227 14.20 32.68 3.69
N GLY A 228 14.44 32.22 4.92
CA GLY A 228 13.67 32.61 6.12
C GLY A 228 13.70 34.10 6.41
N HIS A 229 14.67 34.84 5.87
CA HIS A 229 14.77 36.30 5.94
C HIS A 229 13.85 37.03 4.94
N ARG A 230 13.47 36.38 3.84
CA ARG A 230 12.68 36.97 2.75
C ARG A 230 11.17 36.78 2.95
N PRO A 231 10.33 37.72 2.49
CA PRO A 231 8.86 37.61 2.60
C PRO A 231 8.31 36.38 1.84
N GLN A 232 8.91 36.04 0.71
CA GLN A 232 8.53 34.89 -0.13
C GLN A 232 8.98 33.54 0.46
N GLY A 233 9.93 33.51 1.40
CA GLY A 233 10.52 32.26 1.90
C GLY A 233 9.51 31.31 2.55
N ARG A 234 8.38 31.84 3.05
CA ARG A 234 7.27 31.01 3.54
C ARG A 234 6.55 30.24 2.44
N ARG A 235 6.35 30.86 1.26
CA ARG A 235 5.69 30.21 0.13
C ARG A 235 6.61 29.17 -0.49
N VAL A 236 7.89 29.51 -0.69
CA VAL A 236 8.88 28.56 -1.21
C VAL A 236 9.01 27.35 -0.31
N ALA A 237 9.18 27.54 1.01
CA ALA A 237 9.25 26.42 1.95
C ALA A 237 8.03 25.49 1.92
N ALA A 238 6.85 26.02 1.59
CA ALA A 238 5.63 25.22 1.44
C ALA A 238 5.55 24.48 0.10
N LEU A 239 6.14 25.03 -0.96
CA LEU A 239 6.20 24.41 -2.28
C LEU A 239 7.24 23.29 -2.36
N LEU A 240 8.37 23.41 -1.65
CA LEU A 240 9.45 22.41 -1.67
C LEU A 240 8.97 20.96 -1.47
N PRO A 241 8.18 20.61 -0.43
CA PRO A 241 7.75 19.23 -0.25
C PRO A 241 6.73 18.75 -1.29
N VAL A 242 5.92 19.66 -1.85
CA VAL A 242 5.01 19.34 -2.96
C VAL A 242 5.80 19.04 -4.23
N LEU A 243 6.78 19.89 -4.56
CA LEU A 243 7.67 19.69 -5.70
C LEU A 243 8.54 18.44 -5.53
N ALA A 244 8.97 18.12 -4.31
CA ALA A 244 9.71 16.90 -4.04
C ALA A 244 8.85 15.64 -4.28
N ALA A 245 7.62 15.61 -3.76
CA ALA A 245 6.70 14.50 -4.00
C ALA A 245 6.40 14.32 -5.50
N LEU A 246 6.03 15.41 -6.19
CA LEU A 246 5.73 15.37 -7.62
C LEU A 246 6.97 15.03 -8.45
N GLY A 247 8.14 15.58 -8.10
CA GLY A 247 9.39 15.34 -8.81
C GLY A 247 9.89 13.90 -8.67
N VAL A 248 9.81 13.31 -7.46
CA VAL A 248 10.14 11.90 -7.25
C VAL A 248 9.16 11.01 -8.01
N THR A 249 7.85 11.25 -7.90
CA THR A 249 6.84 10.48 -8.65
C THR A 249 7.05 10.58 -10.16
N ALA A 250 7.24 11.78 -10.70
CA ALA A 250 7.50 11.99 -12.12
C ALA A 250 8.82 11.34 -12.57
N GLY A 251 9.87 11.40 -11.74
CA GLY A 251 11.14 10.74 -12.00
C GLY A 251 11.00 9.22 -12.06
N ILE A 252 10.28 8.61 -11.11
CA ILE A 252 9.98 7.17 -11.14
C ILE A 252 9.23 6.80 -12.42
N VAL A 253 8.19 7.56 -12.79
CA VAL A 253 7.39 7.26 -14.00
C VAL A 253 8.21 7.43 -15.28
N GLY A 254 8.95 8.54 -15.39
CA GLY A 254 9.70 8.90 -16.60
C GLY A 254 10.96 8.06 -16.81
N PHE A 255 11.66 7.69 -15.75
CA PHE A 255 12.92 6.94 -15.83
C PHE A 255 12.79 5.46 -15.43
N GLY A 256 11.65 5.02 -14.88
CA GLY A 256 11.48 3.66 -14.39
C GLY A 256 11.25 2.61 -15.47
N SER A 257 12.10 2.60 -16.50
CA SER A 257 12.20 1.52 -17.48
C SER A 257 13.57 0.85 -17.34
N TYR A 258 13.61 -0.46 -17.61
CA TYR A 258 14.86 -1.22 -17.57
C TYR A 258 15.93 -0.64 -18.50
N GLN A 259 15.51 -0.20 -19.69
CA GLN A 259 16.42 0.36 -20.69
C GLN A 259 17.03 1.69 -20.22
N ALA A 260 16.24 2.57 -19.58
CA ALA A 260 16.74 3.85 -19.08
C ALA A 260 17.68 3.69 -17.88
N LEU A 261 17.55 2.58 -17.13
CA LEU A 261 18.31 2.32 -15.91
C LEU A 261 19.30 1.16 -16.06
N ARG A 262 19.64 0.75 -17.30
CA ARG A 262 20.49 -0.41 -17.57
C ARG A 262 21.85 -0.33 -16.85
N ASP A 263 22.46 0.85 -16.87
CA ASP A 263 23.80 1.09 -16.33
C ASP A 263 23.80 1.43 -14.83
N PHE A 264 22.63 1.49 -14.19
CA PHE A 264 22.52 1.72 -12.76
C PHE A 264 22.74 0.44 -11.96
N HIS A 265 23.23 0.58 -10.72
CA HIS A 265 23.35 -0.56 -9.81
C HIS A 265 22.01 -1.30 -9.68
N LYS A 266 22.04 -2.63 -9.84
CA LYS A 266 20.88 -3.53 -9.86
C LYS A 266 19.81 -3.18 -8.83
N SER A 267 20.17 -3.03 -7.55
CA SER A 267 19.21 -2.71 -6.48
C SER A 267 18.44 -1.38 -6.69
N VAL A 268 19.08 -0.37 -7.30
CA VAL A 268 18.46 0.94 -7.57
C VAL A 268 17.52 0.81 -8.76
N ARG A 269 18.01 0.22 -9.85
CA ARG A 269 17.24 -0.09 -11.05
C ARG A 269 15.96 -0.85 -10.70
N ASP A 270 16.09 -1.97 -10.02
CA ASP A 270 14.97 -2.86 -9.68
C ASP A 270 13.96 -2.15 -8.76
N THR A 271 14.44 -1.38 -7.77
CA THR A 271 13.56 -0.55 -6.92
C THR A 271 12.76 0.44 -7.77
N VAL A 272 13.41 1.26 -8.60
CA VAL A 272 12.72 2.31 -9.38
C VAL A 272 11.76 1.71 -10.40
N VAL A 273 12.17 0.64 -11.11
CA VAL A 273 11.30 -0.04 -12.08
C VAL A 273 10.07 -0.64 -11.40
N SER A 274 10.23 -1.29 -10.23
CA SER A 274 9.10 -1.86 -9.49
C SER A 274 8.06 -0.79 -9.12
N ARG A 275 8.49 0.39 -8.63
CA ARG A 275 7.56 1.49 -8.28
C ARG A 275 6.94 2.13 -9.52
N ALA A 276 7.66 2.17 -10.63
CA ALA A 276 7.14 2.64 -11.89
C ALA A 276 6.05 1.70 -12.43
N ASN A 277 6.24 0.39 -12.32
CA ASN A 277 5.23 -0.60 -12.68
C ASN A 277 3.97 -0.47 -11.80
N MET A 278 4.11 -0.30 -10.49
CA MET A 278 2.96 -0.02 -9.60
C MET A 278 2.20 1.23 -10.03
N THR A 279 2.92 2.30 -10.42
CA THR A 279 2.30 3.53 -10.90
C THR A 279 1.60 3.36 -12.25
N ARG A 280 2.19 2.56 -13.16
CA ARG A 280 1.57 2.22 -14.46
C ARG A 280 0.29 1.41 -14.29
N VAL A 281 0.25 0.49 -13.33
CA VAL A 281 -0.98 -0.25 -12.97
C VAL A 281 -2.11 0.71 -12.61
N VAL A 282 -1.84 1.67 -11.72
CA VAL A 282 -2.84 2.70 -11.36
C VAL A 282 -3.19 3.59 -12.54
N GLY A 283 -2.20 3.99 -13.35
CA GLY A 283 -2.44 4.77 -14.56
C GLY A 283 -3.34 4.05 -15.56
N ALA A 284 -3.19 2.74 -15.71
CA ALA A 284 -4.03 1.93 -16.57
C ALA A 284 -5.47 1.78 -16.04
N GLU A 285 -5.66 1.62 -14.73
CA GLU A 285 -6.99 1.64 -14.12
C GLU A 285 -7.69 2.99 -14.38
N ILE A 286 -6.97 4.10 -14.17
CA ILE A 286 -7.50 5.45 -14.43
C ILE A 286 -7.82 5.64 -15.92
N ALA A 287 -6.99 5.12 -16.83
CA ALA A 287 -7.23 5.22 -18.26
C ALA A 287 -8.50 4.45 -18.69
N GLN A 288 -8.74 3.28 -18.10
CA GLN A 288 -9.96 2.49 -18.36
C GLN A 288 -11.21 3.13 -17.74
N SER A 289 -11.07 3.75 -16.57
CA SER A 289 -12.18 4.37 -15.84
C SER A 289 -11.78 5.76 -15.32
N PRO A 290 -11.80 6.81 -16.17
CA PRO A 290 -11.38 8.16 -15.78
C PRO A 290 -12.15 8.74 -14.58
N GLY A 291 -13.37 8.25 -14.33
CA GLY A 291 -14.17 8.58 -13.15
C GLY A 291 -13.48 8.29 -11.82
N ILE A 292 -12.49 7.38 -11.79
CA ILE A 292 -11.63 7.13 -10.62
C ILE A 292 -10.93 8.42 -10.16
N LEU A 293 -10.60 9.34 -11.06
CA LEU A 293 -10.01 10.64 -10.67
C LEU A 293 -10.98 11.51 -9.86
N ALA A 294 -12.29 11.30 -9.98
CA ALA A 294 -13.27 12.00 -9.16
C ALA A 294 -13.43 11.30 -7.82
N THR A 295 -13.77 10.01 -7.80
CA THR A 295 -14.23 9.33 -6.56
C THR A 295 -13.20 8.40 -5.93
N GLY A 296 -12.21 7.96 -6.69
CA GLY A 296 -11.35 6.84 -6.35
C GLY A 296 -12.08 5.50 -6.36
N LEU A 297 -11.37 4.44 -5.96
CA LEU A 297 -11.84 3.07 -5.75
C LEU A 297 -12.01 2.71 -4.26
N GLY A 298 -11.69 3.63 -3.35
CA GLY A 298 -11.61 3.40 -1.91
C GLY A 298 -10.21 2.97 -1.44
N TRP A 299 -9.89 3.23 -0.17
CA TRP A 299 -8.60 2.88 0.41
C TRP A 299 -8.39 1.37 0.46
N GLY A 300 -7.15 0.93 0.17
CA GLY A 300 -6.81 -0.49 0.15
C GLY A 300 -7.38 -1.25 -1.05
N SER A 301 -7.47 -0.58 -2.21
CA SER A 301 -7.95 -1.18 -3.48
C SER A 301 -6.82 -1.42 -4.48
N PHE A 302 -5.56 -1.22 -4.08
CA PHE A 302 -4.42 -1.40 -4.98
C PHE A 302 -4.26 -2.85 -5.45
N ASP A 303 -4.56 -3.84 -4.61
CA ASP A 303 -4.57 -5.25 -4.99
C ASP A 303 -5.57 -5.56 -6.10
N VAL A 304 -6.73 -4.90 -6.09
CA VAL A 304 -7.72 -5.03 -7.18
C VAL A 304 -7.21 -4.38 -8.46
N ALA A 305 -6.64 -3.17 -8.36
CA ALA A 305 -5.99 -2.51 -9.48
C ALA A 305 -4.86 -3.36 -10.07
N LEU A 306 -4.05 -3.98 -9.22
CA LEU A 306 -2.99 -4.90 -9.60
C LEU A 306 -3.56 -6.11 -10.33
N ALA A 307 -4.55 -6.80 -9.77
CA ALA A 307 -5.17 -7.96 -10.41
C ALA A 307 -5.74 -7.64 -11.81
N ARG A 308 -6.35 -6.46 -11.97
CA ARG A 308 -7.01 -6.04 -13.22
C ARG A 308 -6.06 -5.53 -14.30
N SER A 309 -5.07 -4.73 -13.89
CA SER A 309 -4.25 -3.93 -14.80
C SER A 309 -2.77 -4.33 -14.85
N MET A 310 -2.33 -5.26 -14.00
CA MET A 310 -1.01 -5.88 -14.15
C MET A 310 -0.98 -6.70 -15.42
N THR A 311 -0.42 -6.12 -16.47
CA THR A 311 0.06 -6.90 -17.59
C THR A 311 1.43 -7.45 -17.20
N LEU A 312 1.65 -8.77 -17.30
CA LEU A 312 2.99 -9.37 -17.18
C LEU A 312 3.94 -8.91 -18.31
N ASP A 313 3.46 -8.07 -19.24
CA ASP A 313 4.22 -7.37 -20.26
C ASP A 313 5.39 -6.57 -19.64
N GLY A 314 6.61 -7.07 -19.84
CA GLY A 314 7.85 -6.48 -19.34
C GLY A 314 8.35 -7.00 -17.99
N VAL A 315 7.64 -7.94 -17.36
CA VAL A 315 8.03 -8.55 -16.08
C VAL A 315 8.73 -9.91 -16.29
N ALA A 316 8.22 -10.74 -17.20
CA ALA A 316 8.81 -12.04 -17.49
C ALA A 316 9.72 -11.98 -18.73
N LEU A 317 10.86 -12.69 -18.65
CA LEU A 317 11.79 -12.97 -19.76
C LEU A 317 12.72 -11.84 -20.22
N GLN A 318 13.05 -10.86 -19.38
CA GLN A 318 14.28 -10.07 -19.66
C GLN A 318 15.50 -10.88 -19.18
N PRO A 319 16.40 -11.31 -20.08
CA PRO A 319 17.58 -12.11 -19.69
C PRO A 319 18.52 -11.36 -18.72
N ASP A 320 18.40 -10.04 -18.63
CA ASP A 320 19.19 -9.17 -17.75
C ASP A 320 18.46 -8.79 -16.42
N ALA A 321 17.22 -9.23 -16.24
CA ALA A 321 16.51 -9.11 -14.97
C ALA A 321 17.07 -10.12 -13.97
N SER A 322 17.13 -9.75 -12.69
CA SER A 322 17.53 -10.71 -11.68
C SER A 322 16.54 -11.83 -11.55
N GLU A 323 16.95 -12.99 -11.04
CA GLU A 323 16.04 -14.09 -10.70
C GLU A 323 14.85 -13.61 -9.85
N GLU A 324 15.09 -12.67 -8.93
CA GLU A 324 14.06 -12.02 -8.11
C GLU A 324 13.12 -11.07 -8.87
N PHE A 325 13.49 -10.62 -10.08
CA PHE A 325 12.69 -9.68 -10.90
C PHE A 325 12.12 -10.30 -12.18
N LEU A 326 12.63 -11.46 -12.61
CA LEU A 326 11.97 -12.32 -13.59
C LEU A 326 10.50 -12.61 -13.18
N PHE A 327 10.22 -12.49 -11.89
CA PHE A 327 8.90 -12.44 -11.29
C PHE A 327 8.81 -11.18 -10.43
N TRP A 328 8.31 -10.07 -10.99
CA TRP A 328 8.09 -8.83 -10.24
C TRP A 328 7.43 -9.15 -8.89
N ASP A 329 8.11 -8.84 -7.79
CA ASP A 329 7.73 -9.27 -6.45
C ASP A 329 6.29 -8.92 -6.08
N ALA A 330 5.78 -7.79 -6.56
CA ALA A 330 4.39 -7.38 -6.38
C ALA A 330 3.38 -8.39 -6.95
N ALA A 331 3.69 -9.01 -8.08
CA ALA A 331 2.84 -10.01 -8.73
C ALA A 331 2.71 -11.28 -7.90
N HIS A 332 3.81 -11.70 -7.26
CA HIS A 332 3.85 -12.92 -6.46
C HIS A 332 3.38 -12.68 -5.02
N ARG A 333 3.73 -11.53 -4.43
CA ARG A 333 3.42 -11.18 -3.04
C ARG A 333 2.03 -10.59 -2.84
N ASN A 334 1.32 -10.31 -3.93
CA ASN A 334 0.02 -9.63 -3.90
C ASN A 334 0.11 -8.32 -3.13
N ASP A 335 0.96 -7.40 -3.62
CA ASP A 335 1.20 -6.12 -2.95
C ASP A 335 -0.10 -5.34 -2.70
N PHE A 336 -0.20 -4.74 -1.50
CA PHE A 336 -1.39 -4.03 -1.02
C PHE A 336 -1.30 -2.51 -1.16
N HIS A 337 -0.20 -1.97 -1.69
CA HIS A 337 0.05 -0.55 -1.75
C HIS A 337 0.93 -0.18 -2.94
N THR A 338 0.68 1.00 -3.53
CA THR A 338 1.45 1.56 -4.66
C THR A 338 2.89 1.96 -4.35
N HIS A 339 3.32 1.88 -3.09
CA HIS A 339 4.56 2.48 -2.57
C HIS A 339 4.73 3.98 -2.87
N ASN A 340 3.66 4.69 -3.21
CA ASN A 340 3.67 6.12 -3.47
C ASN A 340 2.37 6.75 -2.97
N GLU A 341 2.42 7.47 -1.86
CA GLU A 341 1.21 7.95 -1.18
C GLU A 341 0.38 8.93 -2.02
N VAL A 342 1.00 9.66 -2.97
CA VAL A 342 0.26 10.54 -3.88
C VAL A 342 -0.59 9.71 -4.85
N ILE A 343 0.00 8.63 -5.39
CA ILE A 343 -0.68 7.70 -6.29
C ILE A 343 -1.71 6.87 -5.51
N GLU A 344 -1.39 6.43 -4.30
CA GLU A 344 -2.33 5.73 -3.41
C GLU A 344 -3.55 6.60 -3.11
N ALA A 345 -3.34 7.86 -2.71
CA ALA A 345 -4.42 8.78 -2.44
C ALA A 345 -5.26 9.05 -3.69
N ALA A 346 -4.64 9.15 -4.87
CA ALA A 346 -5.34 9.29 -6.14
C ALA A 346 -6.21 8.07 -6.47
N LEU A 347 -5.68 6.86 -6.27
CA LEU A 347 -6.43 5.62 -6.46
C LEU A 347 -7.57 5.51 -5.45
N ALA A 348 -7.34 5.85 -4.19
CA ALA A 348 -8.27 5.65 -3.10
C ALA A 348 -9.44 6.64 -3.09
N GLY A 349 -9.16 7.94 -3.27
CA GLY A 349 -10.16 9.01 -3.17
C GLY A 349 -10.11 10.02 -4.31
N GLY A 350 -9.48 9.67 -5.43
CA GLY A 350 -9.37 10.54 -6.60
C GLY A 350 -8.38 11.69 -6.43
N LEU A 351 -8.40 12.59 -7.40
CA LEU A 351 -7.62 13.83 -7.42
C LEU A 351 -7.82 14.67 -6.15
N PRO A 352 -9.03 14.80 -5.55
CA PRO A 352 -9.18 15.56 -4.30
C PRO A 352 -8.37 14.98 -3.13
N ALA A 353 -8.28 13.65 -3.02
CA ALA A 353 -7.47 13.01 -1.99
C ALA A 353 -5.96 13.20 -2.25
N ALA A 354 -5.51 13.06 -3.50
CA ALA A 354 -4.12 13.33 -3.89
C ALA A 354 -3.71 14.79 -3.61
N LEU A 355 -4.57 15.75 -3.98
CA LEU A 355 -4.36 17.17 -3.69
C LEU A 355 -4.39 17.47 -2.19
N GLY A 356 -5.25 16.81 -1.43
CA GLY A 356 -5.26 16.94 0.02
C GLY A 356 -3.99 16.37 0.66
N TRP A 357 -3.43 15.27 0.15
CA TRP A 357 -2.13 14.77 0.59
C TRP A 357 -0.98 15.73 0.28
N LEU A 358 -0.91 16.27 -0.94
CA LEU A 358 0.06 17.32 -1.29
C LEU A 358 -0.13 18.58 -0.42
N GLY A 359 -1.39 18.94 -0.16
CA GLY A 359 -1.76 20.01 0.75
C GLY A 359 -1.26 19.77 2.18
N LEU A 360 -1.31 18.55 2.67
CA LEU A 360 -0.79 18.16 3.99
C LEU A 360 0.71 18.46 4.10
N LEU A 361 1.48 18.02 3.11
CA LEU A 361 2.92 18.25 3.00
C LEU A 361 3.26 19.74 2.97
N GLY A 362 2.57 20.51 2.11
CA GLY A 362 2.79 21.95 2.00
C GLY A 362 2.38 22.72 3.27
N LEU A 363 1.27 22.33 3.90
CA LEU A 363 0.78 22.97 5.13
C LEU A 363 1.71 22.74 6.33
N ALA A 364 2.39 21.60 6.42
CA ALA A 364 3.35 21.32 7.48
C ALA A 364 4.47 22.38 7.53
N ALA A 365 5.05 22.71 6.38
CA ALA A 365 6.04 23.77 6.26
C ALA A 365 5.41 25.17 6.33
N HIS A 366 4.26 25.39 5.67
CA HIS A 366 3.62 26.70 5.60
C HIS A 366 3.16 27.24 6.96
N GLN A 367 2.61 26.37 7.81
CA GLN A 367 2.07 26.74 9.13
C GLN A 367 3.10 26.66 10.25
N ALA A 368 4.35 26.33 9.94
CA ALA A 368 5.39 26.34 10.93
C ALA A 368 5.73 27.78 11.39
N PRO A 369 5.94 28.01 12.70
CA PRO A 369 6.48 29.28 13.18
C PRO A 369 7.78 29.63 12.46
N ARG A 370 8.07 30.91 12.23
CA ARG A 370 9.29 31.36 11.51
C ARG A 370 10.57 30.66 12.00
N ARG A 371 10.73 30.52 13.32
CA ARG A 371 11.89 29.86 13.94
C ARG A 371 11.99 28.34 13.70
N ARG A 372 10.88 27.67 13.41
CA ARG A 372 10.82 26.21 13.18
C ARG A 372 10.60 25.84 11.72
N ARG A 373 10.35 26.83 10.86
CA ARG A 373 10.06 26.63 9.45
C ARG A 373 11.16 25.85 8.72
N PRO A 374 12.46 26.08 8.96
CA PRO A 374 13.50 25.28 8.33
C PRO A 374 13.37 23.78 8.65
N ALA A 375 13.26 23.43 9.93
CA ALA A 375 13.09 22.04 10.35
C ALA A 375 11.77 21.44 9.83
N ALA A 376 10.69 22.20 9.82
CA ALA A 376 9.40 21.74 9.28
C ALA A 376 9.43 21.52 7.76
N ALA A 377 10.16 22.36 7.02
CA ALA A 377 10.39 22.17 5.59
C ALA A 377 11.25 20.92 5.33
N GLY A 378 12.36 20.76 6.07
CA GLY A 378 13.19 19.57 5.96
C GLY A 378 12.44 18.28 6.32
N PHE A 379 11.63 18.31 7.39
CA PHE A 379 10.73 17.21 7.75
C PHE A 379 9.76 16.88 6.61
N ALA A 380 9.05 17.88 6.08
CA ALA A 380 8.05 17.66 5.04
C ALA A 380 8.66 17.16 3.73
N VAL A 381 9.87 17.62 3.35
CA VAL A 381 10.58 17.12 2.16
C VAL A 381 11.05 15.68 2.39
N ALA A 382 11.64 15.37 3.54
CA ALA A 382 12.05 14.01 3.85
C ALA A 382 10.85 13.05 3.85
N LEU A 383 9.73 13.46 4.45
CA LEU A 383 8.48 12.71 4.41
C LEU A 383 7.96 12.54 2.98
N ALA A 384 7.98 13.59 2.16
CA ALA A 384 7.55 13.53 0.76
C ALA A 384 8.35 12.50 -0.03
N VAL A 385 9.69 12.53 0.07
CA VAL A 385 10.57 11.58 -0.63
C VAL A 385 10.34 10.15 -0.12
N LEU A 386 10.23 9.96 1.19
CA LEU A 386 10.02 8.62 1.77
C LEU A 386 8.65 8.06 1.38
N ALA A 387 7.60 8.88 1.44
CA ALA A 387 6.22 8.52 1.10
C ALA A 387 6.00 8.31 -0.41
N SER A 388 6.86 8.83 -1.27
CA SER A 388 6.84 8.55 -2.71
C SER A 388 7.54 7.24 -3.10
N MET A 389 8.22 6.60 -2.15
CA MET A 389 9.05 5.40 -2.39
C MET A 389 8.68 4.21 -1.51
N TRP A 390 7.92 4.45 -0.43
CA TRP A 390 7.49 3.46 0.54
C TRP A 390 6.19 3.89 1.24
N PHE A 391 5.49 2.95 1.84
CA PHE A 391 4.24 3.18 2.58
C PHE A 391 4.45 3.21 4.10
N GLN A 392 3.47 3.75 4.83
CA GLN A 392 3.46 3.77 6.29
C GLN A 392 2.75 2.54 6.86
N LEU A 393 3.20 2.08 8.03
CA LEU A 393 2.50 1.06 8.83
C LEU A 393 1.90 1.65 10.11
N PRO A 394 0.95 0.95 10.75
CA PRO A 394 0.24 1.44 11.93
C PRO A 394 1.13 1.85 13.09
N THR A 395 2.27 1.19 13.28
CA THR A 395 3.20 1.52 14.39
C THR A 395 3.71 2.96 14.33
N SER A 396 3.70 3.58 13.14
CA SER A 396 4.21 4.93 12.92
C SER A 396 3.15 6.03 13.05
N VAL A 397 1.87 5.67 13.04
CA VAL A 397 0.72 6.61 13.04
C VAL A 397 0.72 7.55 14.24
N PRO A 398 0.96 7.07 15.48
CA PRO A 398 1.00 7.95 16.63
C PRO A 398 2.11 9.00 16.52
N ALA A 399 3.32 8.56 16.15
CA ALA A 399 4.47 9.44 15.96
C ALA A 399 4.22 10.46 14.84
N PHE A 400 3.62 10.02 13.73
CA PHE A 400 3.27 10.85 12.58
C PHE A 400 2.29 11.97 12.98
N GLY A 401 1.17 11.61 13.61
CA GLY A 401 0.17 12.58 14.07
C GLY A 401 0.76 13.60 15.04
N ILE A 402 1.55 13.15 16.02
CA ILE A 402 2.21 14.05 16.98
C ILE A 402 3.19 14.99 16.28
N ALA A 403 4.03 14.49 15.38
CA ALA A 403 4.97 15.31 14.61
C ALA A 403 4.24 16.43 13.86
N LEU A 404 3.17 16.09 13.12
CA LEU A 404 2.32 17.05 12.39
C LEU A 404 1.70 18.12 13.31
N GLY A 405 1.21 17.70 14.49
CA GLY A 405 0.63 18.61 15.48
C GLY A 405 1.63 19.60 16.08
N LEU A 406 2.89 19.19 16.26
CA LEU A 406 3.94 20.01 16.87
C LEU A 406 4.64 20.97 15.91
N VAL A 407 4.79 20.58 14.64
CA VAL A 407 5.42 21.45 13.62
C VAL A 407 4.51 22.63 13.24
N THR A 408 3.19 22.47 13.31
CA THR A 408 2.23 23.51 12.90
C THR A 408 1.84 24.49 14.02
N THR A 409 1.43 25.70 13.65
CA THR A 409 0.77 26.66 14.56
C THR A 409 -0.74 26.43 14.58
N PRO A 410 -1.32 26.00 15.71
CA PRO A 410 -2.77 25.98 15.81
C PRO A 410 -3.35 27.39 15.81
N ARG A 411 -4.48 27.58 15.12
CA ARG A 411 -5.28 28.81 15.21
C ARG A 411 -6.16 28.73 16.45
N ARG A 412 -6.28 29.85 17.19
CA ARG A 412 -7.23 29.96 18.30
C ARG A 412 -8.62 30.25 17.73
N ARG A 413 -9.64 29.47 18.08
CA ARG A 413 -11.04 29.78 17.77
C ARG A 413 -11.75 30.26 19.04
N GLY A 414 -12.37 31.44 18.97
CA GLY A 414 -12.87 32.17 20.15
C GLY A 414 -14.39 32.20 20.33
N ARG A 415 -15.21 31.69 19.40
CA ARG A 415 -16.68 31.88 19.48
C ARG A 415 -17.54 30.61 19.24
N ALA A 416 -16.98 29.51 18.72
CA ALA A 416 -17.73 28.27 18.42
C ALA A 416 -17.23 27.07 19.25
N ALA A 417 -16.96 27.27 20.54
CA ALA A 417 -16.38 26.23 21.39
C ALA A 417 -17.27 24.98 21.52
N TRP A 418 -18.59 25.16 21.57
CA TRP A 418 -19.54 24.05 21.72
C TRP A 418 -19.62 23.17 20.46
N ARG A 419 -19.72 23.76 19.25
CA ARG A 419 -19.71 23.00 17.98
C ARG A 419 -18.44 22.19 17.82
N LEU A 420 -17.31 22.80 18.21
CA LEU A 420 -16.02 22.15 18.17
C LEU A 420 -15.94 20.97 19.14
N ARG A 421 -16.46 21.13 20.37
CA ARG A 421 -16.56 20.04 21.34
C ARG A 421 -17.45 18.92 20.83
N ALA A 422 -18.65 19.24 20.32
CA ALA A 422 -19.55 18.25 19.73
C ALA A 422 -18.88 17.47 18.59
N GLY A 423 -18.19 18.17 17.67
CA GLY A 423 -17.44 17.52 16.60
C GLY A 423 -16.31 16.62 17.10
N VAL A 424 -15.61 17.03 18.16
CA VAL A 424 -14.55 16.20 18.78
C VAL A 424 -15.13 15.01 19.55
N SER A 425 -16.29 15.16 20.21
CA SER A 425 -17.01 14.04 20.84
C SER A 425 -17.49 13.03 19.80
N ALA A 426 -18.04 13.49 18.68
CA ALA A 426 -18.42 12.62 17.56
C ALA A 426 -17.19 11.87 17.00
N LEU A 427 -16.06 12.57 16.84
CA LEU A 427 -14.79 11.95 16.45
C LEU A 427 -14.34 10.87 17.45
N ALA A 428 -14.46 11.12 18.76
CA ALA A 428 -14.10 10.15 19.79
C ALA A 428 -14.96 8.88 19.69
N ALA A 429 -16.28 9.03 19.56
CA ALA A 429 -17.21 7.90 19.39
C ALA A 429 -16.88 7.09 18.12
N LEU A 430 -16.64 7.79 17.01
CA LEU A 430 -16.32 7.15 15.73
C LEU A 430 -15.01 6.35 15.78
N LEU A 431 -13.99 6.87 16.45
CA LEU A 431 -12.71 6.19 16.65
C LEU A 431 -12.84 4.99 17.60
N ALA A 432 -13.69 5.07 18.63
CA ALA A 432 -13.98 3.94 19.51
C ALA A 432 -14.65 2.80 18.74
N VAL A 433 -15.66 3.10 17.91
CA VAL A 433 -16.31 2.12 17.03
C VAL A 433 -15.31 1.53 16.03
N THR A 434 -14.45 2.37 15.44
CA THR A 434 -13.40 1.91 14.52
C THR A 434 -12.42 0.97 15.20
N SER A 435 -12.02 1.25 16.44
CA SER A 435 -11.15 0.37 17.24
C SER A 435 -11.80 -0.99 17.48
N VAL A 436 -13.06 -1.00 17.93
CA VAL A 436 -13.82 -2.25 18.16
C VAL A 436 -13.93 -3.05 16.86
N ALA A 437 -14.28 -2.40 15.74
CA ALA A 437 -14.39 -3.07 14.44
C ALA A 437 -13.05 -3.67 13.99
N GLN A 438 -11.94 -2.95 14.12
CA GLN A 438 -10.61 -3.48 13.80
C GLN A 438 -10.20 -4.64 14.70
N TRP A 439 -10.54 -4.57 16.00
CA TRP A 439 -10.26 -5.65 16.94
C TRP A 439 -11.07 -6.91 16.65
N LEU A 440 -12.37 -6.77 16.41
CA LEU A 440 -13.25 -7.88 16.03
C LEU A 440 -12.78 -8.53 14.72
N ARG A 441 -12.39 -7.72 13.73
CA ARG A 441 -11.80 -8.20 12.48
C ARG A 441 -10.55 -9.05 12.72
N ALA A 442 -9.64 -8.57 13.57
CA ALA A 442 -8.41 -9.30 13.90
C ALA A 442 -8.71 -10.63 14.61
N MET A 443 -9.68 -10.63 15.53
CA MET A 443 -10.10 -11.85 16.23
C MET A 443 -10.73 -12.87 15.29
N GLU A 444 -11.53 -12.42 14.32
CA GLU A 444 -12.15 -13.30 13.33
C GLU A 444 -11.11 -13.89 12.37
N GLY A 445 -10.18 -13.05 11.87
CA GLY A 445 -9.06 -13.52 11.06
C GLY A 445 -8.23 -14.60 11.75
N ARG A 446 -8.00 -14.49 13.07
CA ARG A 446 -7.31 -15.54 13.84
C ARG A 446 -8.08 -16.87 13.83
N ARG A 447 -9.40 -16.82 14.05
CA ARG A 447 -10.25 -18.03 14.13
C ARG A 447 -10.23 -18.78 12.81
N GLU A 448 -10.36 -18.08 11.70
CA GLU A 448 -10.40 -18.69 10.36
C GLU A 448 -9.11 -19.38 9.92
N PHE A 449 -7.98 -19.03 10.54
CA PHE A 449 -6.70 -19.71 10.35
C PHE A 449 -6.54 -20.95 11.24
N ALA A 450 -7.28 -21.03 12.35
CA ALA A 450 -7.19 -22.13 13.31
C ALA A 450 -8.19 -23.26 13.00
N ASP A 451 -9.39 -22.92 12.53
CA ASP A 451 -10.50 -23.88 12.43
C ASP A 451 -10.74 -24.38 10.99
N PRO A 452 -11.12 -25.65 10.79
CA PRO A 452 -11.56 -26.16 9.49
C PRO A 452 -12.81 -25.41 9.02
N ARG A 453 -12.79 -24.94 7.77
CA ARG A 453 -13.89 -24.15 7.22
C ARG A 453 -14.96 -25.01 6.55
N PRO A 454 -16.24 -24.60 6.63
CA PRO A 454 -17.28 -25.15 5.76
C PRO A 454 -16.88 -24.94 4.29
N ALA A 455 -17.11 -25.94 3.45
CA ALA A 455 -16.82 -25.82 2.02
C ALA A 455 -17.55 -24.61 1.41
N CYS A 456 -16.85 -23.88 0.54
CA CYS A 456 -17.40 -22.74 -0.23
C CYS A 456 -17.78 -21.49 0.58
N ALA A 457 -17.58 -21.46 1.91
CA ALA A 457 -17.83 -20.26 2.70
C ALA A 457 -16.82 -19.14 2.34
N PRO A 458 -17.25 -17.86 2.25
CA PRO A 458 -16.34 -16.75 1.99
C PRO A 458 -15.20 -16.71 3.01
N ILE A 459 -13.98 -16.52 2.52
CA ILE A 459 -12.79 -16.41 3.36
C ILE A 459 -12.74 -15.01 3.96
N MET A 460 -12.59 -14.92 5.28
CA MET A 460 -12.42 -13.71 6.08
C MET A 460 -13.50 -12.69 5.77
N GLY A 461 -14.76 -13.17 5.70
CA GLY A 461 -15.93 -12.36 5.36
C GLY A 461 -15.77 -11.47 4.12
N GLY A 462 -14.85 -11.77 3.21
CA GLY A 462 -14.53 -10.93 2.03
C GLY A 462 -13.63 -9.72 2.28
N TYR A 463 -13.31 -9.36 3.52
CA TYR A 463 -12.64 -8.08 3.83
C TYR A 463 -11.10 -8.14 3.81
N ALA A 464 -10.50 -9.33 3.87
CA ALA A 464 -9.04 -9.53 3.90
C ALA A 464 -8.51 -10.21 2.63
N ARG A 465 -8.77 -9.62 1.46
CA ARG A 465 -8.57 -10.26 0.15
C ARG A 465 -7.20 -10.91 -0.07
N ILE A 466 -6.13 -10.17 0.16
CA ILE A 466 -4.76 -10.68 -0.05
C ILE A 466 -4.46 -11.91 0.82
N HIS A 467 -5.00 -11.94 2.04
CA HIS A 467 -4.80 -13.10 2.91
C HIS A 467 -5.61 -14.30 2.44
N ALA A 468 -6.80 -14.05 1.88
CA ALA A 468 -7.62 -15.11 1.31
C ALA A 468 -6.89 -15.72 0.10
N VAL A 469 -6.33 -14.89 -0.79
CA VAL A 469 -5.45 -15.31 -1.89
C VAL A 469 -4.26 -16.12 -1.35
N TRP A 470 -3.52 -15.59 -0.37
CA TRP A 470 -2.37 -16.28 0.23
C TRP A 470 -2.73 -17.62 0.87
N LEU A 471 -3.90 -17.72 1.51
CA LEU A 471 -4.40 -18.97 2.09
C LEU A 471 -4.62 -20.04 1.03
N VAL A 472 -5.19 -19.68 -0.13
CA VAL A 472 -5.39 -20.62 -1.24
C VAL A 472 -4.04 -21.01 -1.85
N GLN A 473 -3.12 -20.06 -2.02
CA GLN A 473 -1.74 -20.33 -2.46
C GLN A 473 -1.03 -21.33 -1.55
N MET A 474 -1.18 -21.20 -0.23
CA MET A 474 -0.62 -22.18 0.70
C MET A 474 -1.24 -23.58 0.55
N GLN A 475 -2.55 -23.69 0.30
CA GLN A 475 -3.16 -25.01 0.03
C GLN A 475 -2.67 -25.59 -1.30
N TRP A 476 -2.45 -24.74 -2.30
CA TRP A 476 -1.86 -25.14 -3.57
C TRP A 476 -0.45 -25.71 -3.38
N HIS A 477 0.45 -25.02 -2.68
CA HIS A 477 1.80 -25.53 -2.43
C HIS A 477 1.81 -26.83 -1.61
N ARG A 478 0.91 -27.00 -0.65
CA ARG A 478 0.77 -28.29 0.07
C ARG A 478 0.32 -29.41 -0.84
N LEU A 479 -0.58 -29.13 -1.78
CA LEU A 479 -0.98 -30.10 -2.78
C LEU A 479 0.18 -30.44 -3.72
N GLU A 480 0.95 -29.45 -4.15
CA GLU A 480 2.15 -29.62 -4.97
C GLU A 480 3.18 -30.54 -4.29
N ASP A 481 3.45 -30.32 -3.01
CA ASP A 481 4.27 -31.22 -2.19
C ASP A 481 3.66 -32.64 -2.13
N ALA A 482 2.34 -32.73 -1.95
CA ALA A 482 1.62 -34.01 -1.89
C ALA A 482 1.54 -34.74 -3.25
N LEU A 483 1.81 -34.09 -4.38
CA LEU A 483 1.95 -34.80 -5.66
C LEU A 483 3.16 -35.75 -5.67
N GLN A 484 4.13 -35.53 -4.77
CA GLN A 484 5.28 -36.42 -4.54
C GLN A 484 5.00 -37.47 -3.46
N ASP A 485 3.90 -37.36 -2.70
CA ASP A 485 3.48 -38.29 -1.65
C ASP A 485 2.01 -38.72 -1.86
N PRO A 486 1.77 -39.84 -2.56
CA PRO A 486 0.41 -40.32 -2.86
C PRO A 486 -0.48 -40.50 -1.63
N SER A 487 0.09 -40.68 -0.43
CA SER A 487 -0.68 -40.87 0.80
C SER A 487 -1.34 -39.58 1.31
N ALA A 488 -0.72 -38.42 1.07
CA ALA A 488 -1.22 -37.11 1.47
C ALA A 488 -2.17 -36.48 0.43
N LEU A 489 -2.07 -36.93 -0.83
CA LEU A 489 -2.73 -36.33 -1.99
C LEU A 489 -4.26 -36.17 -1.84
N PRO A 490 -5.04 -37.16 -1.37
CA PRO A 490 -6.49 -37.01 -1.26
C PRO A 490 -6.91 -35.91 -0.27
N LEU A 491 -6.20 -35.80 0.86
CA LEU A 491 -6.51 -34.82 1.90
C LEU A 491 -6.21 -33.40 1.44
N GLU A 492 -5.02 -33.17 0.89
CA GLU A 492 -4.62 -31.84 0.42
C GLU A 492 -5.46 -31.39 -0.78
N ALA A 493 -5.85 -32.32 -1.66
CA ALA A 493 -6.73 -31.98 -2.77
C ALA A 493 -8.15 -31.62 -2.30
N GLN A 494 -8.68 -32.30 -1.28
CA GLN A 494 -9.96 -31.92 -0.67
C GLN A 494 -9.89 -30.51 -0.05
N ARG A 495 -8.78 -30.18 0.62
CA ARG A 495 -8.54 -28.84 1.19
C ARG A 495 -8.47 -27.77 0.10
N LEU A 496 -7.70 -28.02 -0.96
CA LEU A 496 -7.60 -27.09 -2.07
C LEU A 496 -8.94 -26.93 -2.78
N LYS A 497 -9.70 -28.00 -3.00
CA LYS A 497 -11.05 -27.95 -3.59
C LYS A 497 -11.98 -27.05 -2.77
N ALA A 498 -11.99 -27.20 -1.44
CA ALA A 498 -12.79 -26.36 -0.57
C ALA A 498 -12.36 -24.88 -0.66
N ALA A 499 -11.05 -24.62 -0.70
CA ALA A 499 -10.49 -23.28 -0.86
C ALA A 499 -10.82 -22.65 -2.23
N LEU A 500 -10.73 -23.44 -3.32
CA LEU A 500 -11.10 -23.04 -4.67
C LEU A 500 -12.59 -22.72 -4.77
N CYS A 501 -13.45 -23.50 -4.11
CA CYS A 501 -14.87 -23.17 -4.07
C CYS A 501 -15.15 -21.83 -3.37
N SER A 502 -14.46 -21.56 -2.25
CA SER A 502 -14.59 -20.30 -1.51
C SER A 502 -14.10 -19.11 -2.35
N ILE A 503 -12.95 -19.22 -3.01
CA ILE A 503 -12.40 -18.13 -3.83
C ILE A 503 -13.27 -17.89 -5.07
N ASP A 504 -13.87 -18.92 -5.67
CA ASP A 504 -14.80 -18.78 -6.79
C ASP A 504 -16.09 -18.05 -6.37
N ALA A 505 -16.59 -18.32 -5.17
CA ALA A 505 -17.73 -17.60 -4.60
C ALA A 505 -17.38 -16.11 -4.38
N MET A 506 -16.19 -15.83 -3.84
CA MET A 506 -15.72 -14.46 -3.61
C MET A 506 -15.40 -13.71 -4.90
N ALA A 507 -14.99 -14.41 -5.96
CA ALA A 507 -14.75 -13.85 -7.29
C ALA A 507 -15.99 -13.23 -7.93
N GLN A 508 -17.19 -13.52 -7.40
CA GLN A 508 -18.44 -12.91 -7.86
C GLN A 508 -18.66 -11.48 -7.32
N ALA A 509 -17.89 -11.06 -6.31
CA ALA A 509 -17.98 -9.72 -5.76
C ALA A 509 -17.39 -8.66 -6.71
N ARG A 510 -17.79 -7.39 -6.54
CA ARG A 510 -17.27 -6.25 -7.34
C ARG A 510 -15.75 -6.09 -7.23
N ASP A 511 -15.20 -6.42 -6.07
CA ASP A 511 -13.77 -6.42 -5.77
C ASP A 511 -13.13 -7.81 -5.93
N GLY A 512 -13.83 -8.76 -6.55
CA GLY A 512 -13.41 -10.15 -6.67
C GLY A 512 -12.33 -10.45 -7.71
N ALA A 513 -11.75 -9.44 -8.36
CA ALA A 513 -10.76 -9.65 -9.42
C ALA A 513 -9.49 -10.38 -8.93
N PRO A 514 -8.91 -10.06 -7.75
CA PRO A 514 -7.78 -10.83 -7.22
C PRO A 514 -8.10 -12.32 -7.05
N PHE A 515 -9.34 -12.65 -6.64
CA PHE A 515 -9.79 -14.02 -6.46
C PHE A 515 -9.95 -14.77 -7.79
N ALA A 516 -10.58 -14.13 -8.77
CA ALA A 516 -10.74 -14.70 -10.10
C ALA A 516 -9.37 -14.99 -10.75
N VAL A 517 -8.46 -14.02 -10.68
CA VAL A 517 -7.08 -14.13 -11.16
C VAL A 517 -6.36 -15.31 -10.49
N GLU A 518 -6.34 -15.35 -9.16
CA GLU A 518 -5.62 -16.39 -8.43
C GLU A 518 -6.18 -17.78 -8.72
N ALA A 519 -7.51 -17.93 -8.71
CA ALA A 519 -8.17 -19.19 -9.00
C ALA A 519 -7.85 -19.69 -10.43
N THR A 520 -7.69 -18.76 -11.37
CA THR A 520 -7.29 -19.05 -12.76
C THR A 520 -5.83 -19.49 -12.85
N ILE A 521 -4.93 -18.82 -12.12
CA ILE A 521 -3.50 -19.17 -12.05
C ILE A 521 -3.35 -20.58 -11.48
N ILE A 522 -3.91 -20.84 -10.29
CA ILE A 522 -3.79 -22.14 -9.61
C ILE A 522 -4.34 -23.26 -10.49
N ARG A 523 -5.49 -23.08 -11.15
CA ARG A 523 -6.04 -24.09 -12.06
C ARG A 523 -5.21 -24.30 -13.33
N SER A 524 -4.54 -23.25 -13.80
CA SER A 524 -3.60 -23.35 -14.92
C SER A 524 -2.35 -24.13 -14.53
N ASP A 525 -1.83 -23.92 -13.33
CA ASP A 525 -0.69 -24.66 -12.80
C ASP A 525 -1.05 -26.13 -12.54
N LEU A 526 -2.23 -26.40 -11.96
CA LEU A 526 -2.78 -27.74 -11.79
C LEU A 526 -2.93 -28.49 -13.13
N LEU A 527 -3.31 -27.78 -14.19
CA LEU A 527 -3.42 -28.32 -15.54
C LEU A 527 -2.04 -28.68 -16.12
N ALA A 528 -1.01 -27.88 -15.85
CA ALA A 528 0.35 -28.10 -16.33
C ALA A 528 1.16 -29.12 -15.50
N ALA A 529 0.82 -29.30 -14.21
CA ALA A 529 1.52 -30.18 -13.30
C ALA A 529 1.51 -31.64 -13.76
N ALA A 530 2.55 -32.38 -13.37
CA ALA A 530 2.59 -33.84 -13.52
C ALA A 530 1.81 -34.49 -12.39
N TRP A 531 0.88 -35.40 -12.74
CA TRP A 531 0.03 -36.09 -11.77
C TRP A 531 0.28 -37.60 -11.80
N PRO A 532 0.19 -38.29 -10.65
CA PRO A 532 0.08 -39.75 -10.62
C PRO A 532 -1.10 -40.24 -11.46
N ALA A 533 -0.96 -41.39 -12.12
CA ALA A 533 -1.97 -41.90 -13.06
C ALA A 533 -3.31 -42.16 -12.37
N GLU A 534 -3.27 -42.65 -11.12
CA GLU A 534 -4.42 -42.91 -10.26
C GLU A 534 -5.17 -41.64 -9.82
N ALA A 535 -4.56 -40.45 -9.94
CA ALA A 535 -5.14 -39.19 -9.50
C ALA A 535 -5.88 -38.43 -10.63
N GLY A 536 -6.14 -39.09 -11.77
CA GLY A 536 -6.76 -38.46 -12.94
C GLY A 536 -8.11 -37.79 -12.68
N GLU A 537 -9.00 -38.43 -11.93
CA GLU A 537 -10.31 -37.85 -11.58
C GLU A 537 -10.19 -36.66 -10.62
N LEU A 538 -9.25 -36.72 -9.68
CA LEU A 538 -8.98 -35.64 -8.74
C LEU A 538 -8.44 -34.40 -9.46
N ARG A 539 -7.50 -34.61 -10.39
CA ARG A 539 -7.00 -33.55 -11.28
C ARG A 539 -8.14 -32.93 -12.08
N LYS A 540 -8.97 -33.77 -12.72
CA LYS A 540 -10.11 -33.32 -13.53
C LYS A 540 -11.08 -32.49 -12.70
N GLU A 541 -11.34 -32.88 -11.46
CA GLU A 541 -12.19 -32.14 -10.54
C GLU A 541 -11.59 -30.77 -10.15
N LEU A 542 -10.31 -30.71 -9.79
CA LEU A 542 -9.68 -29.45 -9.38
C LEU A 542 -9.52 -28.45 -10.54
N VAL A 543 -9.22 -28.95 -11.74
CA VAL A 543 -9.11 -28.14 -12.96
C VAL A 543 -10.50 -27.80 -13.53
N SER A 544 -11.56 -28.46 -13.06
CA SER A 544 -12.92 -28.16 -13.51
C SER A 544 -13.26 -26.69 -13.26
N GLY A 545 -13.99 -26.10 -14.22
CA GLY A 545 -14.33 -24.69 -14.19
C GLY A 545 -13.21 -23.73 -14.64
N LEU A 546 -12.02 -24.20 -15.04
CA LEU A 546 -10.96 -23.31 -15.54
C LEU A 546 -11.43 -22.42 -16.70
N GLY A 547 -12.17 -22.95 -17.67
CA GLY A 547 -12.69 -22.16 -18.79
C GLY A 547 -13.64 -21.04 -18.35
N ASP A 548 -14.61 -21.36 -17.49
CA ASP A 548 -15.57 -20.39 -16.94
C ASP A 548 -14.89 -19.37 -16.01
N GLY A 549 -13.94 -19.83 -15.20
CA GLY A 549 -13.10 -19.00 -14.33
C GLY A 549 -12.27 -18.02 -15.13
N LEU A 550 -11.59 -18.47 -16.19
CA LEU A 550 -10.83 -17.62 -17.10
C LEU A 550 -11.74 -16.61 -17.81
N ALA A 551 -12.90 -17.03 -18.31
CA ALA A 551 -13.87 -16.12 -18.92
C ALA A 551 -14.31 -15.02 -17.94
N ARG A 552 -14.57 -15.37 -16.67
CA ARG A 552 -14.87 -14.41 -15.61
C ARG A 552 -13.69 -13.48 -15.35
N THR A 553 -12.48 -14.01 -15.23
CA THR A 553 -11.25 -13.22 -15.05
C THR A 553 -11.09 -12.20 -16.17
N LEU A 554 -11.21 -12.62 -17.43
CA LEU A 554 -11.10 -11.72 -18.58
C LEU A 554 -12.23 -10.68 -18.63
N SER A 555 -13.42 -10.99 -18.11
CA SER A 555 -14.50 -10.00 -17.98
C SER A 555 -14.20 -8.92 -16.95
N MET A 556 -13.51 -9.27 -15.85
CA MET A 556 -13.16 -8.35 -14.76
C MET A 556 -11.82 -7.65 -15.00
N ALA A 557 -10.94 -8.28 -15.76
CA ALA A 557 -9.57 -7.88 -16.02
C ALA A 557 -9.21 -8.13 -17.50
N PRO A 558 -9.77 -7.36 -18.46
CA PRO A 558 -9.61 -7.64 -19.89
C PRO A 558 -8.17 -7.60 -20.40
N ARG A 559 -7.26 -6.97 -19.65
CA ARG A 559 -5.83 -6.92 -19.97
C ARG A 559 -5.06 -8.17 -19.52
N ARG A 560 -5.74 -9.13 -18.90
CA ARG A 560 -5.16 -10.36 -18.36
C ARG A 560 -5.21 -11.54 -19.33
N SER A 561 -5.07 -11.28 -20.63
CA SER A 561 -4.97 -12.33 -21.64
C SER A 561 -3.71 -13.20 -21.46
N ASP A 562 -2.74 -12.76 -20.65
CA ASP A 562 -1.60 -13.57 -20.18
C ASP A 562 -2.01 -14.85 -19.45
N LEU A 563 -3.23 -14.93 -18.92
CA LEU A 563 -3.73 -16.11 -18.22
C LEU A 563 -4.41 -17.13 -19.14
N ALA A 564 -4.66 -16.79 -20.41
CA ALA A 564 -5.32 -17.68 -21.35
C ALA A 564 -4.44 -18.80 -21.98
N PRO A 565 -3.11 -18.64 -22.18
CA PRO A 565 -2.29 -19.64 -22.86
C PRO A 565 -2.38 -21.07 -22.30
N PRO A 566 -2.37 -21.32 -20.96
CA PRO A 566 -2.50 -22.69 -20.45
C PRO A 566 -3.79 -23.37 -20.87
N TYR A 567 -4.92 -22.65 -20.80
CA TYR A 567 -6.24 -23.18 -21.19
C TYR A 567 -6.33 -23.39 -22.71
N LEU A 568 -5.96 -22.39 -23.51
CA LEU A 568 -6.01 -22.48 -24.97
C LEU A 568 -5.03 -23.55 -25.50
N GLY A 569 -3.86 -23.68 -24.88
CA GLY A 569 -2.89 -24.74 -25.17
C GLY A 569 -3.44 -26.13 -24.93
N ALA A 570 -4.18 -26.33 -23.83
CA ALA A 570 -4.81 -27.60 -23.54
C ALA A 570 -5.94 -27.94 -24.53
N LEU A 571 -6.78 -26.97 -24.90
CA LEU A 571 -7.80 -27.19 -25.95
C LEU A 571 -7.16 -27.59 -27.28
N LEU A 572 -6.08 -26.89 -27.67
CA LEU A 572 -5.35 -27.19 -28.91
C LEU A 572 -4.71 -28.59 -28.86
N ALA A 573 -4.04 -28.95 -27.77
CA ALA A 573 -3.41 -30.25 -27.59
C ALA A 573 -4.42 -31.42 -27.60
N GLN A 574 -5.67 -31.16 -27.22
CA GLN A 574 -6.77 -32.14 -27.23
C GLN A 574 -7.55 -32.16 -28.55
N GLY A 575 -7.17 -31.35 -29.55
CA GLY A 575 -7.88 -31.24 -30.83
C GLY A 575 -9.23 -30.52 -30.75
N GLN A 576 -9.52 -29.81 -29.64
CA GLN A 576 -10.77 -29.07 -29.43
C GLN A 576 -10.72 -27.68 -30.11
N GLU A 577 -10.39 -27.65 -31.39
CA GLU A 577 -10.17 -26.41 -32.16
C GLU A 577 -11.44 -25.53 -32.23
N GLN A 578 -12.63 -26.15 -32.26
CA GLN A 578 -13.89 -25.42 -32.31
C GLN A 578 -14.15 -24.63 -31.02
N ASP A 579 -13.94 -25.26 -29.86
CA ASP A 579 -14.11 -24.64 -28.55
C ASP A 579 -13.06 -23.56 -28.32
N LEU A 580 -11.81 -23.80 -28.72
CA LEU A 580 -10.74 -22.82 -28.71
C LEU A 580 -11.14 -21.57 -29.51
N MET A 581 -11.59 -21.74 -30.75
CA MET A 581 -11.98 -20.63 -31.61
C MET A 581 -13.24 -19.92 -31.11
N ALA A 582 -14.18 -20.64 -30.50
CA ALA A 582 -15.36 -20.06 -29.87
C ALA A 582 -14.99 -19.21 -28.66
N PHE A 583 -14.07 -19.68 -27.81
CA PHE A 583 -13.58 -18.96 -26.66
C PHE A 583 -12.87 -17.67 -27.07
N ILE A 584 -11.92 -17.76 -28.02
CA ILE A 584 -11.17 -16.58 -28.52
C ILE A 584 -12.14 -15.51 -29.03
N ARG A 585 -13.11 -15.88 -29.89
CA ARG A 585 -14.08 -14.91 -30.44
C ARG A 585 -14.95 -14.25 -29.37
N ARG A 586 -15.25 -14.95 -28.29
CA ARG A 586 -16.16 -14.48 -27.24
C ARG A 586 -15.45 -13.60 -26.20
N HIS A 587 -14.20 -13.90 -25.88
CA HIS A 587 -13.55 -13.36 -24.68
C HIS A 587 -12.27 -12.58 -24.93
N LEU A 588 -11.67 -12.66 -26.13
CA LEU A 588 -10.44 -11.92 -26.45
C LEU A 588 -10.68 -10.93 -27.59
N SER A 589 -9.93 -9.82 -27.55
CA SER A 589 -9.90 -8.86 -28.66
C SER A 589 -9.34 -9.53 -29.92
N PRO A 590 -9.86 -9.24 -31.13
CA PRO A 590 -9.30 -9.74 -32.38
C PRO A 590 -7.81 -9.41 -32.59
N ASP A 591 -7.35 -8.29 -32.02
CA ASP A 591 -5.98 -7.81 -32.11
C ASP A 591 -5.11 -8.24 -30.91
N ASP A 592 -5.66 -9.02 -29.98
CA ASP A 592 -4.92 -9.54 -28.83
C ASP A 592 -3.83 -10.53 -29.31
N PRO A 593 -2.57 -10.41 -28.86
CA PRO A 593 -1.48 -11.28 -29.31
C PRO A 593 -1.75 -12.76 -29.02
N VAL A 594 -2.41 -13.10 -27.91
CA VAL A 594 -2.77 -14.48 -27.55
C VAL A 594 -3.87 -14.98 -28.47
N ALA A 595 -4.90 -14.17 -28.74
CA ALA A 595 -5.94 -14.50 -29.71
C ALA A 595 -5.36 -14.77 -31.11
N LEU A 596 -4.49 -13.87 -31.59
CA LEU A 596 -3.82 -13.98 -32.90
C LEU A 596 -2.96 -15.24 -32.97
N TRP A 597 -2.21 -15.56 -31.92
CA TRP A 597 -1.34 -16.73 -31.86
C TRP A 597 -2.10 -18.05 -31.93
N TYR A 598 -3.08 -18.24 -31.05
CA TYR A 598 -3.81 -19.51 -30.96
C TYR A 598 -4.75 -19.71 -32.15
N SER A 599 -5.41 -18.65 -32.63
CA SER A 599 -6.21 -18.76 -33.85
C SER A 599 -5.37 -18.96 -35.11
N GLY A 600 -4.20 -18.32 -35.19
CA GLY A 600 -3.24 -18.56 -36.27
C GLY A 600 -2.75 -20.01 -36.30
N SER A 601 -2.44 -20.57 -35.12
CA SER A 601 -2.01 -21.98 -34.97
C SER A 601 -3.06 -22.98 -35.48
N VAL A 602 -4.35 -22.75 -35.22
CA VAL A 602 -5.43 -23.59 -35.78
C VAL A 602 -5.52 -23.45 -37.30
N MET A 603 -5.37 -22.23 -37.82
CA MET A 603 -5.57 -21.93 -39.24
C MET A 603 -4.44 -22.47 -40.14
N ILE A 604 -3.20 -22.56 -39.65
CA ILE A 604 -2.09 -23.13 -40.43
C ILE A 604 -2.19 -24.65 -40.61
N GLY A 605 -3.03 -25.34 -39.83
CA GLY A 605 -3.31 -26.76 -40.00
C GLY A 605 -4.17 -27.09 -41.22
N ARG A 606 -4.70 -26.07 -41.93
CA ARG A 606 -5.64 -26.24 -43.04
C ARG A 606 -5.16 -25.48 -44.28
N PRO A 607 -5.07 -26.11 -45.47
CA PRO A 607 -4.59 -25.46 -46.69
C PRO A 607 -5.33 -24.14 -47.04
N GLU A 608 -6.63 -24.11 -46.78
CA GLU A 608 -7.56 -23.04 -47.16
C GLU A 608 -7.39 -21.79 -46.29
N THR A 609 -6.91 -21.97 -45.06
CA THR A 609 -6.70 -20.87 -44.11
C THR A 609 -5.23 -20.63 -43.80
N PHE A 610 -4.31 -21.34 -44.46
CA PHE A 610 -2.87 -21.31 -44.18
C PHE A 610 -2.29 -19.90 -44.22
N GLU A 611 -2.46 -19.18 -45.33
CA GLU A 611 -1.96 -17.81 -45.51
C GLU A 611 -2.52 -16.83 -44.47
N ALA A 612 -3.80 -16.96 -44.15
CA ALA A 612 -4.44 -16.13 -43.14
C ALA A 612 -3.93 -16.46 -41.72
N GLY A 613 -3.69 -17.74 -41.43
CA GLY A 613 -3.08 -18.19 -40.18
C GLY A 613 -1.67 -17.64 -40.01
N LEU A 614 -0.87 -17.69 -41.07
CA LEU A 614 0.50 -17.18 -41.06
C LEU A 614 0.56 -15.65 -40.85
N ARG A 615 -0.36 -14.88 -41.47
CA ARG A 615 -0.51 -13.45 -41.19
C ARG A 615 -0.82 -13.18 -39.72
N ARG A 616 -1.72 -13.97 -39.11
CA ARG A 616 -2.05 -13.83 -37.67
C ARG A 616 -0.86 -14.14 -36.77
N LEU A 617 -0.10 -15.21 -37.06
CA LEU A 617 1.11 -15.53 -36.28
C LEU A 617 2.16 -14.41 -36.36
N ARG A 618 2.33 -13.77 -37.53
CA ARG A 618 3.19 -12.59 -37.65
C ARG A 618 2.68 -11.39 -36.86
N ALA A 619 1.39 -11.12 -36.93
CA ALA A 619 0.78 -10.05 -36.15
C ALA A 619 0.94 -10.31 -34.64
N ALA A 620 0.79 -11.55 -34.19
CA ALA A 620 1.04 -11.95 -32.81
C ALA A 620 2.50 -11.69 -32.40
N LEU A 621 3.47 -12.08 -33.24
CA LEU A 621 4.90 -11.80 -33.02
C LEU A 621 5.20 -10.30 -32.95
N ALA A 622 4.63 -9.51 -33.86
CA ALA A 622 4.78 -8.06 -33.87
C ALA A 622 4.14 -7.40 -32.63
N ALA A 623 3.01 -7.94 -32.17
CA ALA A 623 2.36 -7.55 -30.92
C ALA A 623 3.07 -8.10 -29.67
N GLY A 624 4.09 -8.94 -29.82
CA GLY A 624 4.95 -9.47 -28.76
C GLY A 624 4.33 -10.59 -27.92
N ILE A 625 3.67 -11.55 -28.58
CA ILE A 625 3.22 -12.82 -27.97
C ILE A 625 4.31 -13.55 -27.17
N GLU A 626 5.58 -13.33 -27.49
CA GLU A 626 6.73 -13.96 -26.81
C GLU A 626 6.84 -13.61 -25.32
N ARG A 627 6.05 -12.63 -24.85
CA ARG A 627 5.90 -12.30 -23.42
C ARG A 627 4.99 -13.26 -22.66
N PHE A 628 4.15 -14.01 -23.37
CA PHE A 628 3.15 -14.91 -22.78
C PHE A 628 3.41 -16.38 -23.12
N VAL A 629 3.99 -16.64 -24.30
CA VAL A 629 4.28 -17.98 -24.79
C VAL A 629 5.77 -18.07 -25.16
N MET A 630 6.46 -19.10 -24.68
CA MET A 630 7.83 -19.35 -25.09
C MET A 630 7.86 -19.86 -26.54
N ILE A 631 8.51 -19.10 -27.43
CA ILE A 631 8.59 -19.45 -28.86
C ILE A 631 10.05 -19.71 -29.23
N PRO A 632 10.41 -20.95 -29.64
CA PRO A 632 11.75 -21.28 -30.10
C PRO A 632 12.22 -20.36 -31.23
N ALA A 633 13.48 -19.93 -31.18
CA ALA A 633 14.06 -19.04 -32.20
C ALA A 633 13.90 -19.56 -33.65
N PRO A 634 14.09 -20.87 -33.95
CA PRO A 634 13.87 -21.39 -35.30
C PRO A 634 12.45 -21.18 -35.81
N LEU A 635 11.45 -21.41 -34.95
CA LEU A 635 10.03 -21.21 -35.30
C LEU A 635 9.73 -19.74 -35.59
N LYS A 636 10.31 -18.81 -34.81
CA LYS A 636 10.21 -17.35 -35.09
C LYS A 636 10.75 -17.01 -36.47
N THR A 637 11.92 -17.54 -36.83
CA THR A 637 12.52 -17.31 -38.15
C THR A 637 11.66 -17.88 -39.27
N GLN A 638 11.10 -19.08 -39.09
CA GLN A 638 10.21 -19.71 -40.07
C GLN A 638 8.94 -18.88 -40.30
N ILE A 639 8.25 -18.45 -39.23
CA ILE A 639 7.04 -17.62 -39.35
C ILE A 639 7.33 -16.30 -40.09
N LYS A 640 8.48 -15.68 -39.80
CA LYS A 640 8.92 -14.46 -40.49
C LYS A 640 9.27 -14.69 -41.95
N ALA A 641 9.88 -15.82 -42.30
CA ALA A 641 10.33 -16.12 -43.66
C ALA A 641 9.22 -16.65 -44.58
N ALA A 642 8.22 -17.36 -44.05
CA ALA A 642 7.25 -18.12 -44.83
C ALA A 642 6.23 -17.30 -45.64
N GLY A 643 6.40 -15.99 -45.77
CA GLY A 643 5.51 -15.14 -46.53
C GLY A 643 6.29 -13.92 -46.92
N GLY A 644 6.25 -13.64 -48.22
CA GLY A 644 7.01 -12.60 -48.87
C GLY A 644 6.82 -11.21 -48.23
N PRO A 645 7.51 -10.19 -48.76
CA PRO A 645 7.48 -8.84 -48.21
C PRO A 645 6.05 -8.37 -47.91
N MET A 646 5.82 -7.87 -46.68
CA MET A 646 4.53 -7.26 -46.31
C MET A 646 4.37 -5.98 -47.11
N ASN A 647 3.46 -6.00 -48.09
CA ASN A 647 3.02 -4.79 -48.81
C ASN A 647 2.02 -3.99 -47.99
#